data_AF-A0A8X8Z0V4-F1
#
_entry.id   AF-A0A8X8Z0V4-F1
#
_cell.length_a   1.000
_cell.length_b   1.000
_cell.length_c   1.000
_cell.angle_alpha   90.00
_cell.angle_beta   90.00
_cell.angle_gamma   90.00
#
_symmetry.space_group_name_H-M   'P 1'
#
loop_
_entity.id
_entity.type
_entity.pdbx_description
1 polymer ?
#
loop_
_entity_poly.entity_id
_entity_poly.type
_entity_poly.pdbx_seq_one_letter_code
_entity_poly.pdbx_strand_id
1 'polypeptide(L)'
;MADRYTKWMKEEFKTYAYILIYIALSSGQIFFNKWVLSSKEMNFPYPLGLTLLHMVFSSALCFLVTKVFKIMKVEEGMTMDIYIWSVVPIGAMFAMTLWLGNTAYLYISVAFAQMLKAIMPVAVFILGVLAGLEVMNTRMLLIMSVISFGVLVASYGEISISWIGVVYQMGGVVGEALRLIFMEIFVKRKGLKLNPISMIAVCLLIPWIFLEMPKMDARATWSFKQPLILTLNSLCTFALNISVFLVISHTSALTIRVAGVVKDWVVVLVSALIFADTTLTPINLFGYAVAIAGVVAYNNHKLKKEATRVSPAEPAESVPLVSTPDSNREGSFDKPSAEMGEITNVTEYQAIAKEKLPKMAYDYYASGAEDQWTLAENRNAFSRILFRPRILIDVSKIDMTTTVLGFKISMPIMIAPTAFQKMAHPDGEYATARAASAAGTIMTLSSWATSSVEEVASTGPGIRFFQLYVYKDRNVVAQLVRRAERAGFKAIALTVDTPRLGRRESDIKNRFVLPPGLTLKNFEGLDLGKMDEANDSGLASYVAGQIDRTLSWKDVKWLQSITSMPILVKGVLTAEDARIAVQSGAAGIIVSNHGARQLDYVPSTIMALEEVVKGAQGRVPVFLDGGVRRGTDVFKALALGAAGIFIGRPVVFSLASEGEAGVRKVLQMLRDEFELTMALSGCRSLSEITRNHIVTEWDAPRGLPSARL
;
A
#
# COMPACT_ATOMS: atom_id res chain seq x y z
N MET A 1 -3.76 32.58 -3.88
CA MET A 1 -2.35 32.11 -3.92
C MET A 1 -1.60 32.44 -2.64
N ALA A 2 -1.67 33.68 -2.14
CA ALA A 2 -1.07 34.08 -0.87
C ALA A 2 -1.46 33.15 0.30
N ASP A 3 -2.74 32.82 0.44
CA ASP A 3 -3.24 32.00 1.56
C ASP A 3 -2.72 30.53 1.54
N ARG A 4 -2.41 30.01 0.35
CA ARG A 4 -1.84 28.67 0.16
C ARG A 4 -0.33 28.66 0.47
N TYR A 5 0.37 29.74 0.14
CA TYR A 5 1.78 29.95 0.47
C TYR A 5 1.97 30.16 1.98
N THR A 6 1.09 30.95 2.62
CA THR A 6 1.08 31.16 4.07
C THR A 6 0.78 29.86 4.82
N LYS A 7 -0.10 29.01 4.30
CA LYS A 7 -0.41 27.70 4.90
C LYS A 7 0.76 26.72 4.76
N TRP A 8 1.42 26.67 3.60
CA TRP A 8 2.61 25.85 3.37
C TRP A 8 3.80 26.28 4.26
N MET A 9 4.10 27.58 4.32
CA MET A 9 5.10 28.16 5.22
C MET A 9 4.81 27.83 6.69
N LYS A 10 3.54 27.86 7.12
CA LYS A 10 3.14 27.50 8.48
C LYS A 10 3.36 26.02 8.79
N GLU A 11 3.13 25.12 7.84
CA GLU A 11 3.33 23.67 8.02
C GLU A 11 4.82 23.29 8.02
N GLU A 12 5.63 23.90 7.16
CA GLU A 12 7.10 23.73 7.21
C GLU A 12 7.70 24.29 8.49
N PHE A 13 7.29 25.50 8.91
CA PHE A 13 7.76 26.11 10.15
C PHE A 13 7.42 25.26 11.38
N LYS A 14 6.21 24.70 11.45
CA LYS A 14 5.82 23.74 12.51
C LYS A 14 6.74 22.53 12.52
N THR A 15 7.07 21.99 11.35
CA THR A 15 7.95 20.82 11.22
C THR A 15 9.35 21.10 11.74
N TYR A 16 9.97 22.21 11.34
CA TYR A 16 11.27 22.64 11.86
C TYR A 16 11.23 22.90 13.37
N ALA A 17 10.14 23.49 13.88
CA ALA A 17 9.97 23.72 15.31
C ALA A 17 9.92 22.40 16.10
N TYR A 18 9.20 21.38 15.62
CA TYR A 18 9.17 20.06 16.26
C TYR A 18 10.55 19.39 16.29
N ILE A 19 11.31 19.50 15.20
CA ILE A 19 12.67 18.96 15.13
C ILE A 19 13.60 19.66 16.13
N LEU A 20 13.54 20.99 16.22
CA LEU A 20 14.33 21.77 17.18
C LEU A 20 14.00 21.41 18.63
N ILE A 21 12.70 21.29 18.95
CA ILE A 21 12.23 20.87 20.28
C ILE A 21 12.74 19.46 20.62
N TYR A 22 12.69 18.54 19.66
CA TYR A 22 13.23 17.19 19.83
C TYR A 22 14.75 17.21 20.12
N ILE A 23 15.53 17.94 19.34
CA ILE A 23 16.99 18.04 19.52
C ILE A 23 17.30 18.63 20.90
N ALA A 24 16.61 19.69 21.30
CA ALA A 24 16.83 20.37 22.59
C ALA A 24 16.49 19.45 23.78
N LEU A 25 15.30 18.85 23.77
CA LEU A 25 14.86 17.94 24.85
C LEU A 25 15.73 16.69 24.93
N SER A 26 16.13 16.13 23.79
CA SER A 26 16.94 14.91 23.77
C SER A 26 18.37 15.17 24.27
N SER A 27 18.98 16.27 23.83
CA SER A 27 20.30 16.71 24.32
C SER A 27 20.25 17.04 25.82
N GLY A 28 19.24 17.80 26.24
CA GLY A 28 19.03 18.15 27.64
C GLY A 28 18.85 16.92 28.54
N GLN A 29 18.08 15.93 28.09
CA GLN A 29 17.87 14.69 28.85
C GLN A 29 19.18 13.92 29.05
N ILE A 30 20.07 13.87 28.04
CA ILE A 30 21.37 13.19 28.14
C ILE A 30 22.23 13.83 29.23
N PHE A 31 22.35 15.16 29.21
CA PHE A 31 23.12 15.88 30.22
C PHE A 31 22.49 15.76 31.61
N PHE A 32 21.17 15.83 31.69
CA PHE A 32 20.45 15.69 32.95
C PHE A 32 20.63 14.29 33.54
N ASN A 33 20.54 13.22 32.74
CA ASN A 33 20.82 11.86 33.20
C ASN A 33 22.26 11.70 33.67
N LYS A 34 23.25 12.22 32.91
CA LYS A 34 24.66 12.19 33.32
C LYS A 34 24.85 12.89 34.67
N TRP A 35 24.26 14.07 34.85
CA TRP A 35 24.35 14.82 36.10
C TRP A 35 23.69 14.06 37.27
N VAL A 36 22.50 13.51 37.10
CA VAL A 36 21.82 12.72 38.15
C VAL A 36 22.65 11.50 38.56
N LEU A 37 23.26 10.80 37.60
CA LEU A 37 23.98 9.55 37.82
C LEU A 37 25.41 9.74 38.31
N SER A 38 26.09 10.81 37.90
CA SER A 38 27.52 11.04 38.17
C SER A 38 27.81 12.20 39.13
N SER A 39 26.83 13.07 39.43
CA SER A 39 27.05 14.18 40.36
C SER A 39 27.19 13.69 41.79
N LYS A 40 28.24 14.16 42.46
CA LYS A 40 28.47 13.95 43.89
C LYS A 40 27.35 14.58 44.76
N GLU A 41 26.63 15.57 44.23
CA GLU A 41 25.55 16.27 44.93
C GLU A 41 24.25 15.45 45.02
N MET A 42 23.91 14.71 43.96
CA MET A 42 22.68 13.91 43.88
C MET A 42 22.82 12.52 44.51
N ASN A 43 24.02 11.92 44.45
CA ASN A 43 24.33 10.60 45.00
C ASN A 43 23.34 9.48 44.58
N PHE A 44 22.90 9.48 43.31
CA PHE A 44 21.98 8.48 42.76
C PHE A 44 22.63 7.66 41.62
N PRO A 45 23.62 6.79 41.90
CA PRO A 45 24.33 6.01 40.88
C PRO A 45 23.57 4.74 40.46
N TYR A 46 22.26 4.86 40.23
CA TYR A 46 21.35 3.73 39.98
C TYR A 46 20.67 3.88 38.61
N PRO A 47 21.36 3.54 37.50
CA PRO A 47 20.85 3.72 36.14
C PRO A 47 19.60 2.90 35.81
N LEU A 48 19.43 1.68 36.35
CA LEU A 48 18.17 0.93 36.21
C LEU A 48 17.06 1.64 36.99
N GLY A 49 17.32 2.05 38.23
CA GLY A 49 16.35 2.76 39.06
C GLY A 49 15.87 4.06 38.40
N LEU A 50 16.78 4.84 37.81
CA LEU A 50 16.44 6.06 37.08
C LEU A 50 15.57 5.76 35.85
N THR A 51 15.94 4.75 35.06
CA THR A 51 15.21 4.36 33.85
C THR A 51 13.82 3.81 34.20
N LEU A 52 13.70 3.02 35.27
CA LEU A 52 12.44 2.51 35.78
C LEU A 52 11.52 3.67 36.21
N LEU A 53 12.06 4.67 36.91
CA LEU A 53 11.32 5.86 37.31
C LEU A 53 10.76 6.61 36.10
N HIS A 54 11.57 6.80 35.05
CA HIS A 54 11.13 7.43 33.79
C HIS A 54 9.97 6.67 33.15
N MET A 55 10.06 5.34 33.08
CA MET A 55 9.05 4.50 32.44
C MET A 55 7.75 4.50 33.24
N VAL A 56 7.81 4.30 34.55
CA VAL A 56 6.64 4.31 35.43
C VAL A 56 5.95 5.69 35.39
N PHE A 57 6.73 6.77 35.51
CA PHE A 57 6.20 8.13 35.46
C PHE A 57 5.54 8.43 34.10
N SER A 58 6.22 8.09 32.99
CA SER A 58 5.69 8.32 31.64
C SER A 58 4.42 7.51 31.36
N SER A 59 4.36 6.25 31.81
CA SER A 59 3.17 5.42 31.67
C SER A 59 2.00 5.93 32.53
N ALA A 60 2.25 6.36 33.77
CA ALA A 60 1.22 6.94 34.63
C ALA A 60 0.65 8.25 34.06
N LEU A 61 1.52 9.15 33.59
CA LEU A 61 1.10 10.41 32.99
C LEU A 61 0.38 10.21 31.65
N CYS A 62 0.82 9.24 30.84
CA CYS A 62 0.12 8.86 29.61
C CYS A 62 -1.28 8.30 29.90
N PHE A 63 -1.41 7.43 30.92
CA PHE A 63 -2.71 6.94 31.37
C PHE A 63 -3.62 8.09 31.82
N LEU A 64 -3.08 9.05 32.57
CA LEU A 64 -3.83 10.23 33.02
C LEU A 64 -4.29 11.10 31.84
N VAL A 65 -3.41 11.42 30.89
CA VAL A 65 -3.75 12.25 29.72
C VAL A 65 -4.76 11.58 28.79
N THR A 66 -4.68 10.25 28.62
CA THR A 66 -5.53 9.50 27.67
C THR A 66 -6.86 9.04 28.26
N LYS A 67 -6.87 8.51 29.49
CA LYS A 67 -8.08 7.94 30.13
C LYS A 67 -8.82 8.92 31.03
N VAL A 68 -8.10 9.81 31.73
CA VAL A 68 -8.70 10.75 32.68
C VAL A 68 -9.04 12.08 31.99
N PHE A 69 -8.06 12.70 31.32
CA PHE A 69 -8.28 13.99 30.66
C PHE A 69 -8.82 13.89 29.22
N LYS A 70 -8.76 12.71 28.58
CA LYS A 70 -9.24 12.45 27.20
C LYS A 70 -8.71 13.43 26.15
N ILE A 71 -7.54 14.03 26.38
CA ILE A 71 -6.93 15.03 25.48
C ILE A 71 -6.47 14.37 24.18
N MET A 72 -6.10 13.08 24.22
CA MET A 72 -5.70 12.29 23.06
C MET A 72 -6.64 11.10 22.86
N LYS A 73 -7.23 10.95 21.67
CA LYS A 73 -8.02 9.78 21.30
C LYS A 73 -7.09 8.59 21.03
N VAL A 74 -7.29 7.50 21.77
CA VAL A 74 -6.62 6.21 21.52
C VAL A 74 -7.41 5.49 20.43
N GLU A 75 -6.76 5.08 19.35
CA GLU A 75 -7.40 4.27 18.29
C GLU A 75 -7.85 2.92 18.87
N GLU A 76 -9.15 2.65 18.84
CA GLU A 76 -9.73 1.37 19.25
C GLU A 76 -9.51 0.33 18.15
N GLY A 77 -8.69 -0.69 18.44
CA GLY A 77 -8.36 -1.76 17.48
C GLY A 77 -7.22 -2.70 17.88
N MET A 78 -6.50 -2.44 18.98
CA MET A 78 -5.45 -3.36 19.46
C MET A 78 -6.03 -4.53 20.25
N THR A 79 -5.97 -5.74 19.68
CA THR A 79 -6.20 -6.98 20.42
C THR A 79 -5.00 -7.30 21.33
N MET A 80 -5.24 -7.98 22.46
CA MET A 80 -4.18 -8.32 23.42
C MET A 80 -3.04 -9.14 22.80
N ASP A 81 -3.35 -9.98 21.81
CA ASP A 81 -2.34 -10.79 21.11
C ASP A 81 -1.36 -9.94 20.29
N ILE A 82 -1.85 -8.89 19.63
CA ILE A 82 -1.00 -7.95 18.89
C ILE A 82 -0.14 -7.15 19.88
N TYR A 83 -0.73 -6.76 21.00
CA TYR A 83 -0.05 -6.02 22.04
C TYR A 83 1.15 -6.81 22.62
N ILE A 84 0.92 -8.06 23.03
CA ILE A 84 1.94 -8.91 23.65
C ILE A 84 3.04 -9.27 22.66
N TRP A 85 2.68 -9.71 21.46
CA TRP A 85 3.70 -10.24 20.52
C TRP A 85 4.38 -9.16 19.67
N SER A 86 3.85 -7.94 19.63
CA SER A 86 4.41 -6.89 18.78
C SER A 86 4.84 -5.64 19.55
N VAL A 87 4.10 -5.20 20.57
CA VAL A 87 4.40 -3.95 21.30
C VAL A 87 5.38 -4.20 22.44
N VAL A 88 5.22 -5.30 23.19
CA VAL A 88 6.11 -5.63 24.31
C VAL A 88 7.58 -5.82 23.88
N PRO A 89 7.92 -6.53 22.78
CA PRO A 89 9.31 -6.64 22.33
C PRO A 89 9.93 -5.30 21.96
N ILE A 90 9.18 -4.41 21.31
CA ILE A 90 9.64 -3.04 20.98
C ILE A 90 9.92 -2.26 22.27
N GLY A 91 9.02 -2.36 23.24
CA GLY A 91 9.17 -1.76 24.57
C GLY A 91 10.40 -2.28 25.33
N ALA A 92 10.63 -3.59 25.32
CA ALA A 92 11.77 -4.23 25.96
C ALA A 92 13.10 -3.76 25.35
N MET A 93 13.19 -3.66 24.02
CA MET A 93 14.39 -3.15 23.33
C MET A 93 14.64 -1.66 23.63
N PHE A 94 13.58 -0.85 23.76
CA PHE A 94 13.71 0.54 24.20
C PHE A 94 14.23 0.67 25.63
N ALA A 95 13.67 -0.12 26.54
CA ALA A 95 14.08 -0.18 27.93
C ALA A 95 15.56 -0.60 28.07
N MET A 96 15.97 -1.63 27.34
CA MET A 96 17.37 -2.07 27.27
C MET A 96 18.30 -0.96 26.77
N THR A 97 17.90 -0.23 25.73
CA THR A 97 18.68 0.90 25.18
C THR A 97 18.97 1.95 26.25
N LEU A 98 17.94 2.34 26.99
CA LEU A 98 18.05 3.39 28.02
C LEU A 98 18.84 2.90 29.22
N TRP A 99 18.62 1.66 29.67
CA TRP A 99 19.38 1.08 30.77
C TRP A 99 20.88 1.04 30.45
N LEU A 100 21.26 0.42 29.33
CA LEU A 100 22.66 0.23 28.99
C LEU A 100 23.34 1.57 28.66
N GLY A 101 22.64 2.48 27.97
CA GLY A 101 23.16 3.83 27.70
C GLY A 101 23.36 4.68 28.96
N ASN A 102 22.40 4.65 29.90
CA ASN A 102 22.55 5.35 31.19
C ASN A 102 23.67 4.74 32.04
N THR A 103 23.83 3.42 32.00
CA THR A 103 24.92 2.73 32.70
C THR A 103 26.28 3.10 32.11
N ALA A 104 26.39 3.23 30.79
CA ALA A 104 27.62 3.64 30.12
C ALA A 104 28.13 4.99 30.62
N TYR A 105 27.24 5.95 30.93
CA TYR A 105 27.62 7.26 31.47
C TYR A 105 28.35 7.19 32.81
N LEU A 106 28.28 6.09 33.56
CA LEU A 106 29.07 5.92 34.78
C LEU A 106 30.56 5.66 34.48
N TYR A 107 30.88 5.18 33.28
CA TYR A 107 32.21 4.68 32.93
C TYR A 107 32.91 5.49 31.85
N ILE A 108 32.15 6.22 31.02
CA ILE A 108 32.69 6.98 29.89
C ILE A 108 32.10 8.40 29.81
N SER A 109 32.80 9.28 29.10
CA SER A 109 32.37 10.66 28.84
C SER A 109 31.11 10.69 27.96
N VAL A 110 30.31 11.76 28.05
CA VAL A 110 29.12 11.92 27.20
C VAL A 110 29.51 12.04 25.73
N ALA A 111 30.60 12.76 25.44
CA ALA A 111 31.14 12.87 24.10
C ALA A 111 31.55 11.50 23.54
N PHE A 112 32.34 10.71 24.30
CA PHE A 112 32.75 9.35 23.90
C PHE A 112 31.55 8.44 23.63
N ALA A 113 30.54 8.50 24.50
CA ALA A 113 29.32 7.74 24.34
C ALA A 113 28.59 8.11 23.03
N GLN A 114 28.56 9.39 22.66
CA GLN A 114 27.95 9.83 21.39
C GLN A 114 28.80 9.44 20.17
N MET A 115 30.14 9.49 20.21
CA MET A 115 30.96 8.98 19.09
C MET A 115 30.75 7.49 18.87
N LEU A 116 30.69 6.70 19.94
CA LEU A 116 30.34 5.29 19.85
C LEU A 116 28.95 5.07 19.23
N LYS A 117 27.97 5.94 19.51
CA LYS A 117 26.63 5.89 18.90
C LYS A 117 26.60 6.20 17.41
N ALA A 118 27.61 6.85 16.85
CA ALA A 118 27.68 7.09 15.41
C ALA A 118 27.78 5.80 14.58
N ILE A 119 28.06 4.65 15.20
CA ILE A 119 28.00 3.31 14.57
C ILE A 119 26.55 2.81 14.35
N MET A 120 25.53 3.51 14.87
CA MET A 120 24.12 3.10 14.77
C MET A 120 23.68 2.70 13.35
N PRO A 121 24.01 3.43 12.27
CA PRO A 121 23.61 3.04 10.92
C PRO A 121 24.21 1.69 10.50
N VAL A 122 25.42 1.37 10.97
CA VAL A 122 26.09 0.09 10.73
C VAL A 122 25.35 -1.04 11.46
N ALA A 123 25.02 -0.84 12.73
CA ALA A 123 24.27 -1.82 13.51
C ALA A 123 22.88 -2.10 12.91
N VAL A 124 22.13 -1.06 12.53
CA VAL A 124 20.83 -1.18 11.88
C VAL A 124 20.94 -1.90 10.53
N PHE A 125 21.96 -1.58 9.73
CA PHE A 125 22.17 -2.23 8.43
C PHE A 125 22.45 -3.72 8.58
N ILE A 126 23.40 -4.10 9.44
CA ILE A 126 23.77 -5.51 9.66
C ILE A 126 22.57 -6.31 10.18
N LEU A 127 21.86 -5.79 11.18
CA LEU A 127 20.66 -6.44 11.71
C LEU A 127 19.52 -6.49 10.68
N GLY A 128 19.39 -5.46 9.83
CA GLY A 128 18.46 -5.45 8.72
C GLY A 128 18.75 -6.52 7.68
N VAL A 129 20.02 -6.76 7.36
CA VAL A 129 20.44 -7.87 6.48
C VAL A 129 20.13 -9.22 7.12
N LEU A 130 20.45 -9.41 8.41
CA LEU A 130 20.16 -10.65 9.14
C LEU A 130 18.66 -10.94 9.23
N ALA A 131 17.83 -9.89 9.37
CA ALA A 131 16.38 -10.00 9.38
C ALA A 131 15.76 -10.14 7.98
N GLY A 132 16.55 -10.16 6.90
CA GLY A 132 16.08 -10.25 5.52
C GLY A 132 15.37 -8.98 5.02
N LEU A 133 15.53 -7.85 5.71
CA LEU A 133 14.93 -6.56 5.36
C LEU A 133 15.82 -5.74 4.41
N GLU A 134 17.13 -5.97 4.43
CA GLU A 134 18.10 -5.28 3.58
C GLU A 134 18.97 -6.26 2.79
N VAL A 135 19.42 -5.84 1.60
CA VAL A 135 20.27 -6.64 0.71
C VAL A 135 21.69 -6.09 0.75
N MET A 136 22.65 -6.99 0.97
CA MET A 136 24.07 -6.66 1.03
C MET A 136 24.60 -6.25 -0.35
N ASN A 137 25.13 -5.03 -0.45
CA ASN A 137 25.75 -4.47 -1.65
C ASN A 137 27.15 -3.97 -1.31
N THR A 138 28.14 -4.24 -2.17
CA THR A 138 29.54 -3.82 -2.03
C THR A 138 29.70 -2.33 -1.74
N ARG A 139 28.87 -1.48 -2.36
CA ARG A 139 28.89 -0.02 -2.10
C ARG A 139 28.45 0.33 -0.68
N MET A 140 27.45 -0.37 -0.15
CA MET A 140 26.97 -0.15 1.21
C MET A 140 28.00 -0.65 2.23
N LEU A 141 28.64 -1.79 1.94
CA LEU A 141 29.71 -2.34 2.77
C LEU A 141 30.93 -1.39 2.84
N LEU A 142 31.27 -0.72 1.74
CA LEU A 142 32.29 0.33 1.73
C LEU A 142 31.89 1.51 2.62
N ILE A 143 30.65 1.99 2.52
CA ILE A 143 30.13 3.09 3.36
C ILE A 143 30.16 2.69 4.85
N MET A 144 29.73 1.48 5.19
CA MET A 144 29.80 0.95 6.57
C MET A 144 31.23 0.89 7.09
N SER A 145 32.19 0.52 6.23
CA SER A 145 33.62 0.48 6.58
C SER A 145 34.17 1.87 6.85
N VAL A 146 33.79 2.89 6.06
CA VAL A 146 34.19 4.29 6.29
C VAL A 146 33.61 4.83 7.59
N ILE A 147 32.34 4.56 7.90
CA ILE A 147 31.72 4.96 9.17
C ILE A 147 32.47 4.30 10.33
N SER A 148 32.71 2.98 10.25
CA SER A 148 33.40 2.23 11.30
C SER A 148 34.83 2.72 11.53
N PHE A 149 35.55 3.03 10.44
CA PHE A 149 36.89 3.62 10.51
C PHE A 149 36.87 5.01 11.13
N GLY A 150 35.93 5.87 10.73
CA GLY A 150 35.75 7.21 11.30
C GLY A 150 35.48 7.15 12.80
N VAL A 151 34.57 6.26 13.25
CA VAL A 151 34.28 6.04 14.68
C VAL A 151 35.52 5.54 15.42
N LEU A 152 36.27 4.59 14.86
CA LEU A 152 37.49 4.06 15.47
C LEU A 152 38.56 5.14 15.66
N VAL A 153 38.79 5.96 14.63
CA VAL A 153 39.73 7.09 14.68
C VAL A 153 39.23 8.16 15.64
N ALA A 154 37.92 8.44 15.64
CA ALA A 154 37.35 9.41 16.56
C ALA A 154 37.56 8.95 18.00
N SER A 155 37.36 7.66 18.28
CA SER A 155 37.58 7.06 19.61
C SER A 155 39.05 6.93 20.03
N TYR A 156 40.01 7.26 19.15
CA TYR A 156 41.44 7.11 19.43
C TYR A 156 41.97 8.21 20.35
N GLY A 157 42.73 7.82 21.39
CA GLY A 157 43.39 8.78 22.29
C GLY A 157 42.53 9.34 23.42
N GLU A 158 41.34 8.78 23.66
CA GLU A 158 40.53 9.18 24.82
C GLU A 158 41.13 8.57 26.11
N ILE A 159 41.52 9.43 27.04
CA ILE A 159 42.31 9.06 28.24
C ILE A 159 41.46 8.26 29.25
N SER A 160 40.13 8.23 29.06
CA SER A 160 39.16 7.61 29.97
C SER A 160 38.46 6.35 29.40
N ILE A 161 39.08 5.63 28.44
CA ILE A 161 38.47 4.43 27.84
C ILE A 161 38.33 3.32 28.89
N SER A 162 37.12 3.21 29.45
CA SER A 162 36.66 2.03 30.16
C SER A 162 35.97 1.09 29.18
N TRP A 163 36.59 -0.07 28.92
CA TRP A 163 36.02 -1.12 28.07
C TRP A 163 34.64 -1.58 28.56
N ILE A 164 34.40 -1.54 29.87
CA ILE A 164 33.09 -1.83 30.47
C ILE A 164 32.05 -0.82 29.97
N GLY A 165 32.38 0.47 29.96
CA GLY A 165 31.51 1.52 29.42
C GLY A 165 31.26 1.36 27.92
N VAL A 166 32.29 0.97 27.15
CA VAL A 166 32.16 0.67 25.70
C VAL A 166 31.16 -0.47 25.48
N VAL A 167 31.27 -1.57 26.22
CA VAL A 167 30.36 -2.72 26.09
C VAL A 167 28.92 -2.33 26.40
N TYR A 168 28.69 -1.58 27.49
CA TYR A 168 27.35 -1.08 27.82
C TYR A 168 26.81 -0.17 26.70
N GLN A 169 27.63 0.74 26.17
CA GLN A 169 27.21 1.62 25.10
C GLN A 169 26.88 0.86 23.80
N MET A 170 27.70 -0.12 23.41
CA MET A 170 27.45 -0.97 22.25
C MET A 170 26.19 -1.83 22.42
N GLY A 171 25.97 -2.38 23.61
CA GLY A 171 24.73 -3.09 23.92
C GLY A 171 23.50 -2.18 23.80
N GLY A 172 23.62 -0.91 24.20
CA GLY A 172 22.59 0.09 23.98
C GLY A 172 22.32 0.37 22.50
N VAL A 173 23.37 0.49 21.69
CA VAL A 173 23.26 0.66 20.23
C VAL A 173 22.55 -0.51 19.56
N VAL A 174 22.86 -1.75 19.95
CA VAL A 174 22.18 -2.96 19.45
C VAL A 174 20.70 -2.97 19.86
N GLY A 175 20.39 -2.62 21.10
CA GLY A 175 19.01 -2.52 21.58
C GLY A 175 18.19 -1.52 20.77
N GLU A 176 18.76 -0.36 20.47
CA GLU A 176 18.10 0.68 19.68
C GLU A 176 17.89 0.24 18.23
N ALA A 177 18.89 -0.41 17.64
CA ALA A 177 18.79 -0.98 16.29
C ALA A 177 17.70 -2.06 16.20
N LEU A 178 17.65 -3.00 17.15
CA LEU A 178 16.61 -4.04 17.21
C LEU A 178 15.21 -3.44 17.39
N ARG A 179 15.06 -2.41 18.24
CA ARG A 179 13.81 -1.65 18.38
C ARG A 179 13.34 -1.10 17.03
N LEU A 180 14.24 -0.47 16.26
CA LEU A 180 13.92 0.09 14.95
C LEU A 180 13.52 -1.00 13.95
N ILE A 181 14.21 -2.13 13.93
CA ILE A 181 13.88 -3.28 13.07
C ILE A 181 12.51 -3.87 13.42
N PHE A 182 12.21 -4.09 14.71
CA PHE A 182 10.90 -4.59 15.14
C PHE A 182 9.77 -3.62 14.79
N MET A 183 10.01 -2.31 14.95
CA MET A 183 9.06 -1.28 14.54
C MET A 183 8.82 -1.32 13.02
N GLU A 184 9.87 -1.48 12.21
CA GLU A 184 9.76 -1.59 10.75
C GLU A 184 8.99 -2.84 10.32
N ILE A 185 9.26 -4.00 10.93
CA ILE A 185 8.52 -5.25 10.69
C ILE A 185 7.05 -5.09 11.06
N PHE A 186 6.76 -4.47 12.21
CA PHE A 186 5.39 -4.26 12.67
C PHE A 186 4.59 -3.36 11.73
N VAL A 187 5.17 -2.22 11.34
CA VAL A 187 4.53 -1.27 10.42
C VAL A 187 4.29 -1.91 9.06
N LYS A 188 5.26 -2.65 8.51
CA LYS A 188 5.11 -3.35 7.22
C LYS A 188 4.10 -4.49 7.24
N ARG A 189 3.93 -5.20 8.38
CA ARG A 189 3.03 -6.36 8.47
C ARG A 189 1.60 -6.02 8.89
N LYS A 190 1.35 -4.93 9.64
CA LYS A 190 0.03 -4.70 10.27
C LYS A 190 -0.57 -3.29 10.13
N GLY A 191 0.11 -2.34 9.49
CA GLY A 191 -0.50 -1.06 9.10
C GLY A 191 -1.06 -0.17 10.24
N LEU A 192 -0.68 -0.44 11.50
CA LEU A 192 -1.16 0.28 12.68
C LEU A 192 -0.11 1.28 13.18
N LYS A 193 -0.54 2.50 13.54
CA LYS A 193 0.30 3.52 14.17
C LYS A 193 0.33 3.25 15.68
N LEU A 194 1.46 2.80 16.22
CA LEU A 194 1.59 2.58 17.66
C LEU A 194 1.93 3.87 18.39
N ASN A 195 1.37 4.00 19.60
CA ASN A 195 1.91 4.86 20.65
C ASN A 195 2.66 3.96 21.66
N PRO A 196 4.00 3.98 21.71
CA PRO A 196 4.81 2.99 22.44
C PRO A 196 4.67 2.98 23.98
N ILE A 197 3.86 3.83 24.58
CA ILE A 197 4.05 4.25 25.98
C ILE A 197 3.34 3.36 27.02
N SER A 198 2.52 2.38 26.61
CA SER A 198 1.50 1.84 27.54
C SER A 198 1.90 0.75 28.54
N MET A 199 2.98 -0.06 28.39
CA MET A 199 3.34 -1.11 29.39
C MET A 199 4.84 -1.47 29.46
N ILE A 200 5.76 -0.51 29.27
CA ILE A 200 7.21 -0.81 29.18
C ILE A 200 7.85 -1.10 30.56
N ALA A 201 7.24 -0.66 31.66
CA ALA A 201 7.83 -0.72 33.00
C ALA A 201 8.09 -2.15 33.52
N VAL A 202 7.27 -3.14 33.14
CA VAL A 202 7.33 -4.50 33.70
C VAL A 202 8.64 -5.23 33.35
N CYS A 203 9.19 -4.97 32.15
CA CYS A 203 10.41 -5.64 31.68
C CYS A 203 11.67 -5.22 32.46
N LEU A 204 11.66 -4.06 33.12
CA LEU A 204 12.79 -3.53 33.89
C LEU A 204 12.72 -3.83 35.39
N LEU A 205 11.55 -4.26 35.90
CA LEU A 205 11.37 -4.59 37.32
C LEU A 205 12.27 -5.75 37.75
N ILE A 206 12.34 -6.81 36.94
CA ILE A 206 13.12 -8.01 37.27
C ILE A 206 14.63 -7.66 37.35
N PRO A 207 15.28 -7.06 36.34
CA PRO A 207 16.69 -6.65 36.46
C PRO A 207 16.96 -5.71 37.63
N TRP A 208 16.06 -4.77 37.91
CA TRP A 208 16.23 -3.83 39.02
C TRP A 208 16.23 -4.52 40.39
N ILE A 209 15.28 -5.45 40.61
CA ILE A 209 15.17 -6.25 41.86
C ILE A 209 16.46 -7.04 42.13
N PHE A 210 17.10 -7.60 41.10
CA PHE A 210 18.31 -8.41 41.29
C PHE A 210 19.61 -7.60 41.31
N LEU A 211 19.71 -6.49 40.57
CA LEU A 211 20.99 -5.81 40.33
C LEU A 211 21.20 -4.52 41.15
N GLU A 212 20.14 -3.79 41.47
CA GLU A 212 20.22 -2.47 42.11
C GLU A 212 19.46 -2.39 43.43
N MET A 213 18.30 -3.04 43.56
CA MET A 213 17.53 -3.08 44.82
C MET A 213 18.37 -3.54 46.02
N PRO A 214 19.18 -4.63 45.96
CA PRO A 214 19.98 -5.07 47.09
C PRO A 214 21.09 -4.06 47.46
N LYS A 215 21.58 -3.30 46.47
CA LYS A 215 22.60 -2.24 46.69
C LYS A 215 21.97 -0.99 47.31
N MET A 216 20.72 -0.69 46.94
CA MET A 216 19.94 0.40 47.51
C MET A 216 19.55 0.11 48.96
N ASP A 217 19.18 -1.14 49.27
CA ASP A 217 18.91 -1.64 50.62
C ASP A 217 20.16 -1.56 51.50
N ALA A 218 21.29 -2.08 51.02
CA ALA A 218 22.55 -2.07 51.75
C ALA A 218 23.09 -0.65 52.06
N ARG A 219 22.73 0.35 51.26
CA ARG A 219 23.14 1.76 51.43
C ARG A 219 22.07 2.64 52.06
N ALA A 220 20.91 2.08 52.44
CA ALA A 220 19.74 2.81 52.95
C ALA A 220 19.35 4.04 52.09
N THR A 221 19.57 3.97 50.78
CA THR A 221 19.39 5.10 49.84
C THR A 221 17.94 5.34 49.40
N TRP A 222 16.96 4.72 50.07
CA TRP A 222 15.54 4.89 49.78
C TRP A 222 15.03 6.32 50.05
N SER A 223 15.73 7.11 50.88
CA SER A 223 15.45 8.53 51.04
C SER A 223 16.04 9.32 49.87
N PHE A 224 15.23 9.57 48.84
CA PHE A 224 15.60 10.51 47.77
C PHE A 224 15.89 11.87 48.39
N LYS A 225 17.15 12.31 48.43
CA LYS A 225 17.52 13.61 49.02
C LYS A 225 16.81 14.79 48.34
N GLN A 226 16.45 14.65 47.06
CA GLN A 226 15.81 15.69 46.24
C GLN A 226 14.78 15.09 45.25
N PRO A 227 13.59 14.67 45.72
CA PRO A 227 12.59 13.99 44.89
C PRO A 227 12.04 14.87 43.75
N LEU A 228 12.04 16.19 43.94
CA LEU A 228 11.62 17.16 42.93
C LEU A 228 12.49 17.08 41.67
N ILE A 229 13.80 16.92 41.82
CA ILE A 229 14.74 16.87 40.69
C ILE A 229 14.55 15.58 39.88
N LEU A 230 14.35 14.44 40.54
CA LEU A 230 14.05 13.17 39.87
C LEU A 230 12.70 13.21 39.14
N THR A 231 11.73 13.93 39.71
CA THR A 231 10.43 14.17 39.06
C THR A 231 10.58 15.06 37.83
N LEU A 232 11.34 16.15 37.91
CA LEU A 232 11.65 17.02 36.77
C LEU A 232 12.42 16.28 35.66
N ASN A 233 13.36 15.42 36.05
CA ASN A 233 14.11 14.57 35.11
C ASN A 233 13.18 13.56 34.39
N SER A 234 12.20 13.00 35.12
CA SER A 234 11.16 12.13 34.55
C SER A 234 10.18 12.88 33.65
N LEU A 235 9.82 14.12 34.01
CA LEU A 235 8.99 15.00 33.21
C LEU A 235 9.67 15.38 31.89
N CYS A 236 10.97 15.67 31.93
CA CYS A 236 11.77 15.92 30.74
C CYS A 236 11.78 14.70 29.80
N THR A 237 11.88 13.48 30.36
CA THR A 237 11.78 12.24 29.58
C THR A 237 10.39 12.06 28.93
N PHE A 238 9.33 12.38 29.66
CA PHE A 238 7.98 12.35 29.11
C PHE A 238 7.79 13.36 27.97
N ALA A 239 8.28 14.59 28.15
CA ALA A 239 8.26 15.63 27.12
C ALA A 239 9.06 15.21 25.88
N LEU A 240 10.21 14.55 26.07
CA LEU A 240 10.99 13.96 24.98
C LEU A 240 10.21 12.87 24.24
N ASN A 241 9.50 11.98 24.95
CA ASN A 241 8.67 10.96 24.31
C ASN A 241 7.54 11.57 23.45
N ILE A 242 6.93 12.66 23.92
CA ILE A 242 5.94 13.40 23.13
C ILE A 242 6.58 14.07 21.92
N SER A 243 7.75 14.71 22.07
CA SER A 243 8.40 15.39 20.94
C SER A 243 8.81 14.39 19.85
N VAL A 244 9.31 13.20 20.24
CA VAL A 244 9.56 12.09 19.31
C VAL A 244 8.29 11.67 18.57
N PHE A 245 7.16 11.53 19.28
CA PHE A 245 5.88 11.20 18.65
C PHE A 245 5.44 12.28 17.65
N LEU A 246 5.52 13.56 18.02
CA LEU A 246 5.17 14.68 17.14
C LEU A 246 6.03 14.71 15.88
N VAL A 247 7.34 14.53 16.02
CA VAL A 247 8.27 14.45 14.89
C VAL A 247 7.93 13.26 14.00
N ILE A 248 7.72 12.05 14.55
CA ILE A 248 7.33 10.87 13.75
C ILE A 248 5.98 11.07 13.05
N SER A 249 5.04 11.76 13.70
CA SER A 249 3.68 11.97 13.16
C SER A 249 3.63 12.96 12.00
N HIS A 250 4.65 13.81 11.85
CA HIS A 250 4.68 14.92 10.90
C HIS A 250 5.92 14.92 10.00
N THR A 251 6.84 13.96 10.16
CA THR A 251 8.06 13.84 9.34
C THR A 251 8.28 12.41 8.87
N SER A 252 9.24 12.24 7.95
CA SER A 252 9.63 10.93 7.45
C SER A 252 10.59 10.21 8.40
N ALA A 253 10.65 8.88 8.29
CA ALA A 253 11.63 8.04 9.00
C ALA A 253 13.09 8.42 8.68
N LEU A 254 13.33 9.09 7.55
CA LEU A 254 14.65 9.62 7.21
C LEU A 254 14.95 10.93 7.93
N THR A 255 13.98 11.84 8.02
CA THR A 255 14.13 13.14 8.70
C THR A 255 14.51 12.95 10.16
N ILE A 256 13.91 11.98 10.85
CA ILE A 256 14.25 11.67 12.25
C ILE A 256 15.66 11.07 12.40
N ARG A 257 16.14 10.28 11.41
CA ARG A 257 17.52 9.77 11.40
C ARG A 257 18.53 10.89 11.23
N VAL A 258 18.29 11.81 10.29
CA VAL A 258 19.15 12.98 10.07
C VAL A 258 19.13 13.90 11.29
N ALA A 259 17.97 14.18 11.87
CA ALA A 259 17.84 14.97 13.09
C ALA A 259 18.59 14.33 14.29
N GLY A 260 18.58 12.99 14.40
CA GLY A 260 19.35 12.25 15.40
C GLY A 260 20.85 12.46 15.27
N VAL A 261 21.38 12.44 14.03
CA VAL A 261 22.80 12.71 13.75
C VAL A 261 23.17 14.14 14.14
N VAL A 262 22.34 15.12 13.76
CA VAL A 262 22.56 16.54 14.13
C VAL A 262 22.53 16.70 15.66
N LYS A 263 21.59 16.05 16.34
CA LYS A 263 21.52 16.04 17.81
C LYS A 263 22.80 15.49 18.43
N ASP A 264 23.31 14.36 17.96
CA ASP A 264 24.54 13.76 18.50
C ASP A 264 25.71 14.76 18.44
N TRP A 265 25.80 15.58 17.39
CA TRP A 265 26.86 16.58 17.28
C TRP A 265 26.66 17.75 18.23
N VAL A 266 25.42 18.24 18.35
CA VAL A 266 25.09 19.29 19.31
C VAL A 266 25.49 18.83 20.71
N VAL A 267 25.21 17.57 21.07
CA VAL A 267 25.61 17.00 22.36
C VAL A 267 27.13 16.92 22.50
N VAL A 268 27.87 16.48 21.48
CA VAL A 268 29.35 16.41 21.54
C VAL A 268 29.96 17.80 21.73
N LEU A 269 29.54 18.79 20.93
CA LEU A 269 30.05 20.15 20.99
C LEU A 269 29.71 20.82 22.33
N VAL A 270 28.46 20.69 22.77
CA VAL A 270 28.03 21.23 24.07
C VAL A 270 28.69 20.48 25.23
N SER A 271 28.92 19.18 25.11
CA SER A 271 29.64 18.40 26.14
C SER A 271 31.07 18.88 26.30
N ALA A 272 31.76 19.20 25.20
CA ALA A 272 33.12 19.73 25.25
C ALA A 272 33.19 21.14 25.87
N LEU A 273 32.10 21.91 25.82
CA LEU A 273 32.00 23.23 26.46
C LEU A 273 31.60 23.16 27.94
N ILE A 274 30.73 22.22 28.30
CA ILE A 274 30.15 22.12 29.66
C ILE A 274 31.00 21.24 30.59
N PHE A 275 31.59 20.14 30.07
CA PHE A 275 32.37 19.20 30.86
C PHE A 275 33.85 19.35 30.52
N ALA A 276 34.60 20.00 31.42
CA ALA A 276 36.04 20.25 31.30
C ALA A 276 36.89 18.96 31.18
N ASP A 277 36.31 17.79 31.42
CA ASP A 277 36.95 16.47 31.33
C ASP A 277 37.11 15.97 29.88
N THR A 278 36.63 16.71 28.87
CA THR A 278 36.61 16.28 27.47
C THR A 278 37.59 17.09 26.62
N THR A 279 38.79 16.57 26.38
CA THR A 279 39.76 17.20 25.46
C THR A 279 39.56 16.68 24.04
N LEU A 280 38.81 17.42 23.21
CA LEU A 280 38.69 17.10 21.78
C LEU A 280 40.03 17.35 21.09
N THR A 281 40.76 16.28 20.74
CA THR A 281 41.99 16.39 19.95
C THR A 281 41.66 16.62 18.46
N PRO A 282 42.60 17.18 17.67
CA PRO A 282 42.46 17.27 16.22
C PRO A 282 42.19 15.90 15.55
N ILE A 283 42.70 14.81 16.12
CA ILE A 283 42.47 13.44 15.64
C ILE A 283 41.01 13.02 15.88
N ASN A 284 40.44 13.36 17.04
CA ASN A 284 39.04 13.04 17.34
C ASN A 284 38.10 13.79 16.36
N LEU A 285 38.38 15.08 16.13
CA LEU A 285 37.66 15.91 15.16
C LEU A 285 37.76 15.37 13.73
N PHE A 286 38.94 14.88 13.33
CA PHE A 286 39.14 14.24 12.02
C PHE A 286 38.34 12.95 11.89
N GLY A 287 38.43 12.04 12.87
CA GLY A 287 37.64 10.80 12.87
C GLY A 287 36.13 11.07 12.81
N TYR A 288 35.66 12.10 13.53
CA TYR A 288 34.29 12.57 13.44
C TYR A 288 33.93 13.04 12.04
N ALA A 289 34.73 13.90 11.41
CA ALA A 289 34.47 14.38 10.06
C ALA A 289 34.35 13.21 9.05
N VAL A 290 35.19 12.17 9.21
CA VAL A 290 35.13 10.95 8.38
C VAL A 290 33.85 10.14 8.63
N ALA A 291 33.50 9.90 9.90
CA ALA A 291 32.27 9.17 10.26
C ALA A 291 31.03 9.91 9.73
N ILE A 292 31.01 11.24 9.82
CA ILE A 292 29.97 12.14 9.34
C ILE A 292 29.81 12.04 7.82
N ALA A 293 30.92 12.17 7.09
CA ALA A 293 30.90 12.02 5.64
C ALA A 293 30.33 10.65 5.24
N GLY A 294 30.69 9.59 5.99
CA GLY A 294 30.12 8.25 5.85
C GLY A 294 28.61 8.19 6.11
N VAL A 295 28.10 8.81 7.18
CA VAL A 295 26.66 8.83 7.51
C VAL A 295 25.85 9.66 6.51
N VAL A 296 26.39 10.80 6.05
CA VAL A 296 25.78 11.60 4.98
C VAL A 296 25.77 10.80 3.68
N ALA A 297 26.87 10.11 3.34
CA ALA A 297 26.93 9.22 2.18
C ALA A 297 25.94 8.04 2.31
N TYR A 298 25.78 7.46 3.50
CA TYR A 298 24.79 6.41 3.77
C TYR A 298 23.36 6.92 3.56
N ASN A 299 23.02 8.06 4.19
CA ASN A 299 21.70 8.67 4.06
C ASN A 299 21.44 9.08 2.61
N ASN A 300 22.42 9.66 1.90
CA ASN A 300 22.31 10.00 0.48
C ASN A 300 22.22 8.77 -0.42
N HIS A 301 22.90 7.67 -0.09
CA HIS A 301 22.82 6.43 -0.85
C HIS A 301 21.49 5.71 -0.61
N LYS A 302 20.99 5.72 0.63
CA LYS A 302 19.67 5.18 0.98
C LYS A 302 18.56 6.05 0.39
N LEU A 303 18.70 7.38 0.43
CA LEU A 303 17.91 8.36 -0.30
C LEU A 303 17.93 8.09 -1.79
N LYS A 304 19.11 7.92 -2.40
CA LYS A 304 19.21 7.58 -3.83
C LYS A 304 18.57 6.24 -4.09
N LYS A 305 18.75 5.19 -3.29
CA LYS A 305 18.12 3.88 -3.51
C LYS A 305 16.61 3.90 -3.30
N GLU A 306 16.11 4.68 -2.34
CA GLU A 306 14.69 4.98 -2.15
C GLU A 306 14.17 5.83 -3.32
N ALA A 307 14.94 6.80 -3.80
CA ALA A 307 14.64 7.64 -4.97
C ALA A 307 14.81 6.92 -6.30
N THR A 308 15.66 5.90 -6.44
CA THR A 308 15.84 5.06 -7.64
C THR A 308 14.86 3.88 -7.61
N ARG A 309 14.30 3.56 -6.44
CA ARG A 309 13.05 2.80 -6.31
C ARG A 309 11.81 3.64 -6.63
N VAL A 310 11.95 4.97 -6.69
CA VAL A 310 10.87 5.96 -6.87
C VAL A 310 11.07 6.84 -8.12
N SER A 311 12.10 6.58 -8.94
CA SER A 311 12.43 7.36 -10.15
C SER A 311 13.04 6.43 -11.22
N PRO A 312 12.55 6.51 -12.48
CA PRO A 312 12.96 5.65 -13.59
C PRO A 312 14.36 6.01 -14.12
N ALA A 313 15.03 5.02 -14.71
CA ALA A 313 16.37 5.16 -15.26
C ALA A 313 16.44 6.12 -16.47
N GLU A 314 17.53 6.89 -16.57
CA GLU A 314 17.84 7.84 -17.63
C GLU A 314 18.09 7.19 -19.02
N PRO A 315 18.00 7.99 -20.11
CA PRO A 315 17.72 7.52 -21.47
C PRO A 315 18.95 7.10 -22.27
N ALA A 316 18.72 6.18 -23.21
CA ALA A 316 19.66 5.80 -24.26
C ALA A 316 19.96 6.96 -25.22
N GLU A 317 21.19 6.94 -25.74
CA GLU A 317 21.84 7.94 -26.58
C GLU A 317 21.02 8.42 -27.79
N SER A 318 21.19 9.71 -28.05
CA SER A 318 20.60 10.53 -29.10
C SER A 318 20.91 10.04 -30.53
N VAL A 319 19.86 9.96 -31.37
CA VAL A 319 19.97 10.06 -32.83
C VAL A 319 19.23 11.34 -33.27
N PRO A 320 19.81 12.21 -34.13
CA PRO A 320 19.22 13.50 -34.45
C PRO A 320 18.11 13.38 -35.50
N LEU A 321 16.95 13.97 -35.21
CA LEU A 321 15.88 14.19 -36.18
C LEU A 321 16.00 15.59 -36.80
N VAL A 322 15.87 15.58 -38.13
CA VAL A 322 15.85 16.72 -39.04
C VAL A 322 14.64 17.62 -38.75
N SER A 323 14.90 18.93 -38.79
CA SER A 323 14.00 20.08 -38.63
C SER A 323 12.96 20.23 -39.74
N THR A 324 11.77 20.79 -39.42
CA THR A 324 11.18 22.03 -40.01
C THR A 324 9.74 22.31 -39.47
N PRO A 325 9.19 23.55 -39.59
CA PRO A 325 8.56 24.25 -38.46
C PRO A 325 7.07 24.62 -38.62
N ASP A 326 6.56 25.16 -37.50
CA ASP A 326 5.49 26.17 -37.33
C ASP A 326 4.02 25.83 -37.67
N SER A 327 3.17 25.94 -36.65
CA SER A 327 2.21 27.06 -36.60
C SER A 327 1.62 27.25 -35.19
N ASN A 328 1.75 28.48 -34.70
CA ASN A 328 1.17 29.06 -33.49
C ASN A 328 -0.32 28.77 -33.30
N ARG A 329 -0.70 28.47 -32.05
CA ARG A 329 -1.94 28.95 -31.42
C ARG A 329 -1.77 29.02 -29.90
N GLU A 330 -1.79 30.26 -29.41
CA GLU A 330 -1.81 30.61 -28.00
C GLU A 330 -3.12 30.21 -27.33
N GLY A 331 -3.02 29.77 -26.08
CA GLY A 331 -4.15 29.48 -25.19
C GLY A 331 -3.64 28.92 -23.87
N SER A 332 -3.45 29.82 -22.91
CA SER A 332 -3.02 29.59 -21.52
C SER A 332 -3.68 28.38 -20.84
N PHE A 333 -2.87 27.48 -20.25
CA PHE A 333 -3.10 26.80 -18.95
C PHE A 333 -1.88 25.90 -18.64
N ASP A 334 -1.25 26.13 -17.49
CA ASP A 334 -0.84 25.13 -16.49
C ASP A 334 0.45 25.48 -15.74
N LYS A 335 0.31 25.54 -14.42
CA LYS A 335 1.44 25.46 -13.50
C LYS A 335 1.99 24.03 -13.51
N PRO A 336 3.32 23.82 -13.38
CA PRO A 336 3.88 22.48 -13.32
C PRO A 336 3.29 21.77 -12.10
N SER A 337 2.59 20.66 -12.35
CA SER A 337 2.21 19.72 -11.31
C SER A 337 3.49 19.14 -10.71
N ALA A 338 3.51 18.99 -9.39
CA ALA A 338 4.60 18.32 -8.68
C ALA A 338 4.85 16.95 -9.33
N GLU A 339 6.12 16.64 -9.61
CA GLU A 339 6.55 15.41 -10.28
C GLU A 339 5.98 14.17 -9.56
N MET A 340 4.85 13.65 -10.05
CA MET A 340 4.47 12.27 -9.79
C MET A 340 5.49 11.40 -10.53
N GLY A 341 6.19 10.53 -9.81
CA GLY A 341 7.07 9.54 -10.43
C GLY A 341 6.33 8.73 -11.51
N GLU A 342 7.08 8.21 -12.48
CA GLU A 342 6.50 7.46 -13.60
C GLU A 342 5.65 6.28 -13.10
N ILE A 343 4.37 6.23 -13.51
CA ILE A 343 3.47 5.09 -13.25
C ILE A 343 3.98 3.89 -14.04
N THR A 344 4.35 2.82 -13.35
CA THR A 344 4.95 1.61 -13.93
C THR A 344 4.03 0.40 -13.91
N ASN A 345 2.95 0.43 -13.12
CA ASN A 345 2.00 -0.67 -13.08
C ASN A 345 0.56 -0.23 -12.76
N VAL A 346 -0.39 -1.09 -13.16
CA VAL A 346 -1.83 -0.84 -13.03
C VAL A 346 -2.30 -0.61 -11.59
N THR A 347 -1.63 -1.18 -10.60
CA THR A 347 -2.08 -1.09 -9.19
C THR A 347 -1.86 0.30 -8.60
N GLU A 348 -0.87 1.05 -9.11
CA GLU A 348 -0.56 2.41 -8.66
C GLU A 348 -1.72 3.38 -8.91
N TYR A 349 -2.48 3.19 -9.98
CA TYR A 349 -3.68 3.99 -10.26
C TYR A 349 -4.73 3.90 -9.15
N GLN A 350 -4.80 2.80 -8.40
CA GLN A 350 -5.72 2.71 -7.26
C GLN A 350 -5.33 3.67 -6.13
N ALA A 351 -4.04 3.88 -5.89
CA ALA A 351 -3.57 4.82 -4.88
C ALA A 351 -3.85 6.27 -5.32
N ILE A 352 -3.51 6.61 -6.57
CA ILE A 352 -3.78 7.93 -7.15
C ILE A 352 -5.27 8.25 -7.15
N ALA A 353 -6.11 7.29 -7.57
CA ALA A 353 -7.57 7.45 -7.55
C ALA A 353 -8.11 7.64 -6.12
N LYS A 354 -7.51 7.02 -5.11
CA LYS A 354 -7.89 7.21 -3.70
C LYS A 354 -7.63 8.62 -3.22
N GLU A 355 -6.56 9.25 -3.69
CA GLU A 355 -6.20 10.62 -3.34
C GLU A 355 -7.05 11.65 -4.08
N LYS A 356 -7.41 11.39 -5.34
CA LYS A 356 -8.17 12.31 -6.18
C LYS A 356 -9.69 12.23 -5.99
N LEU A 357 -10.24 11.04 -5.79
CA LEU A 357 -11.69 10.87 -5.72
C LEU A 357 -12.24 11.24 -4.33
N PRO A 358 -13.45 11.82 -4.26
CA PRO A 358 -14.19 11.88 -3.01
C PRO A 358 -14.32 10.49 -2.39
N LYS A 359 -14.20 10.38 -1.07
CA LYS A 359 -14.24 9.10 -0.33
C LYS A 359 -15.42 8.21 -0.74
N MET A 360 -16.61 8.80 -0.88
CA MET A 360 -17.82 8.09 -1.31
C MET A 360 -17.66 7.42 -2.68
N ALA A 361 -17.12 8.14 -3.67
CA ALA A 361 -16.91 7.63 -5.02
C ALA A 361 -15.78 6.58 -5.04
N TYR A 362 -14.66 6.84 -4.35
CA TYR A 362 -13.58 5.87 -4.24
C TYR A 362 -14.06 4.55 -3.61
N ASP A 363 -14.71 4.64 -2.45
CA ASP A 363 -15.20 3.46 -1.72
C ASP A 363 -16.28 2.71 -2.52
N TYR A 364 -17.12 3.42 -3.28
CA TYR A 364 -18.09 2.79 -4.19
C TYR A 364 -17.41 1.87 -5.20
N TYR A 365 -16.29 2.30 -5.80
CA TYR A 365 -15.53 1.50 -6.76
C TYR A 365 -14.64 0.45 -6.09
N ALA A 366 -13.97 0.82 -5.00
CA ALA A 366 -12.95 -0.02 -4.36
C ALA A 366 -13.56 -1.16 -3.55
N SER A 367 -14.71 -0.95 -2.91
CA SER A 367 -15.31 -1.89 -1.96
C SER A 367 -15.66 -3.25 -2.56
N GLY A 368 -15.56 -4.27 -1.70
CA GLY A 368 -16.14 -5.59 -1.85
C GLY A 368 -17.36 -5.78 -0.95
N ALA A 369 -17.89 -7.00 -0.90
CA ALA A 369 -18.95 -7.37 0.03
C ALA A 369 -18.40 -7.56 1.44
N GLU A 370 -19.12 -7.07 2.45
CA GLU A 370 -18.91 -7.36 3.87
C GLU A 370 -17.46 -7.19 4.33
N ASP A 371 -16.80 -8.25 4.80
CA ASP A 371 -15.40 -8.22 5.28
C ASP A 371 -14.37 -8.16 4.13
N GLN A 372 -14.85 -8.27 2.89
CA GLN A 372 -14.10 -8.17 1.64
C GLN A 372 -13.00 -9.23 1.51
N TRP A 373 -13.25 -10.43 2.04
CA TRP A 373 -12.29 -11.53 1.99
C TRP A 373 -12.01 -11.95 0.54
N THR A 374 -13.06 -12.19 -0.25
CA THR A 374 -12.95 -12.56 -1.66
C THR A 374 -12.31 -11.44 -2.50
N LEU A 375 -12.43 -10.17 -2.08
CA LEU A 375 -11.78 -9.05 -2.77
C LEU A 375 -10.26 -9.16 -2.69
N ALA A 376 -9.74 -9.44 -1.50
CA ALA A 376 -8.32 -9.71 -1.30
C ALA A 376 -7.91 -11.00 -2.02
N GLU A 377 -8.72 -12.05 -1.89
CA GLU A 377 -8.43 -13.37 -2.45
C GLU A 377 -8.36 -13.36 -3.98
N ASN A 378 -9.20 -12.57 -4.66
CA ASN A 378 -9.13 -12.35 -6.11
C ASN A 378 -7.73 -11.88 -6.57
N ARG A 379 -6.99 -11.15 -5.74
CA ARG A 379 -5.60 -10.77 -6.02
C ARG A 379 -4.63 -11.84 -5.56
N ASN A 380 -4.77 -12.32 -4.34
CA ASN A 380 -3.83 -13.24 -3.70
C ASN A 380 -3.73 -14.58 -4.45
N ALA A 381 -4.82 -15.06 -5.03
CA ALA A 381 -4.86 -16.34 -5.73
C ALA A 381 -3.95 -16.42 -6.95
N PHE A 382 -3.70 -15.31 -7.65
CA PHE A 382 -2.73 -15.29 -8.74
C PHE A 382 -1.30 -15.57 -8.26
N SER A 383 -0.95 -15.22 -7.02
CA SER A 383 0.38 -15.50 -6.45
C SER A 383 0.60 -16.98 -6.15
N ARG A 384 -0.47 -17.79 -6.07
CA ARG A 384 -0.44 -19.24 -5.83
C ARG A 384 -0.34 -20.06 -7.13
N ILE A 385 -0.05 -19.39 -8.23
CA ILE A 385 0.20 -19.97 -9.55
C ILE A 385 1.59 -19.54 -9.99
N LEU A 386 2.49 -20.50 -10.21
CA LEU A 386 3.86 -20.28 -10.65
C LEU A 386 4.01 -20.64 -12.12
N PHE A 387 5.04 -20.08 -12.77
CA PHE A 387 5.35 -20.34 -14.17
C PHE A 387 6.34 -21.50 -14.33
N ARG A 388 6.24 -22.19 -15.46
CA ARG A 388 7.17 -23.21 -15.95
C ARG A 388 7.65 -22.79 -17.35
N PRO A 389 8.50 -21.75 -17.44
CA PRO A 389 8.87 -21.14 -18.71
C PRO A 389 9.66 -22.10 -19.60
N ARG A 390 9.47 -21.98 -20.91
CA ARG A 390 10.22 -22.73 -21.92
C ARG A 390 11.29 -21.83 -22.52
N ILE A 391 12.55 -22.21 -22.32
CA ILE A 391 13.72 -21.43 -22.75
C ILE A 391 14.15 -21.77 -24.18
N LEU A 392 14.98 -20.91 -24.78
CA LEU A 392 15.58 -21.09 -26.11
C LEU A 392 14.55 -21.35 -27.22
N ILE A 393 13.43 -20.64 -27.15
CA ILE A 393 12.42 -20.58 -28.21
C ILE A 393 12.54 -19.20 -28.86
N ASP A 394 12.48 -19.14 -30.18
CA ASP A 394 12.44 -17.86 -30.91
C ASP A 394 11.13 -17.12 -30.61
N VAL A 395 11.24 -16.05 -29.83
CA VAL A 395 10.13 -15.16 -29.43
C VAL A 395 10.29 -13.76 -30.02
N SER A 396 11.03 -13.62 -31.12
CA SER A 396 11.21 -12.34 -31.83
C SER A 396 9.89 -11.76 -32.37
N LYS A 397 8.87 -12.60 -32.57
CA LYS A 397 7.53 -12.21 -32.97
C LYS A 397 6.49 -12.86 -32.07
N ILE A 398 5.62 -12.03 -31.49
CA ILE A 398 4.51 -12.48 -30.63
C ILE A 398 3.19 -11.98 -31.22
N ASP A 399 2.28 -12.93 -31.44
CA ASP A 399 0.90 -12.68 -31.86
C ASP A 399 -0.06 -12.85 -30.68
N MET A 400 -0.51 -11.72 -30.13
CA MET A 400 -1.54 -11.68 -29.10
C MET A 400 -2.95 -11.58 -29.66
N THR A 401 -3.13 -11.50 -30.98
CA THR A 401 -4.45 -11.31 -31.57
C THR A 401 -5.32 -12.54 -31.32
N THR A 402 -6.62 -12.30 -31.12
CA THR A 402 -7.60 -13.37 -30.88
C THR A 402 -8.94 -13.04 -31.50
N THR A 403 -9.84 -14.02 -31.52
CA THR A 403 -11.20 -13.86 -32.03
C THR A 403 -12.20 -14.16 -30.91
N VAL A 404 -12.98 -13.15 -30.53
CA VAL A 404 -14.03 -13.26 -29.51
C VAL A 404 -15.38 -13.16 -30.19
N LEU A 405 -16.17 -14.24 -30.17
CA LEU A 405 -17.51 -14.32 -30.80
C LEU A 405 -17.51 -13.91 -32.30
N GLY A 406 -16.44 -14.28 -33.03
CA GLY A 406 -16.27 -13.93 -34.44
C GLY A 406 -15.63 -12.56 -34.70
N PHE A 407 -15.35 -11.78 -33.66
CA PHE A 407 -14.71 -10.46 -33.79
C PHE A 407 -13.22 -10.55 -33.46
N LYS A 408 -12.36 -10.18 -34.42
CA LYS A 408 -10.92 -10.11 -34.21
C LYS A 408 -10.57 -8.91 -33.32
N ILE A 409 -9.78 -9.14 -32.28
CA ILE A 409 -9.27 -8.13 -31.35
C ILE A 409 -7.74 -8.23 -31.23
N SER A 410 -7.12 -7.13 -30.79
CA SER A 410 -5.66 -6.96 -30.77
C SER A 410 -4.94 -7.74 -29.66
N MET A 411 -5.67 -8.14 -28.61
CA MET A 411 -5.16 -8.80 -27.40
C MET A 411 -6.31 -9.45 -26.61
N PRO A 412 -6.08 -10.49 -25.79
CA PRO A 412 -7.12 -11.19 -25.02
C PRO A 412 -7.53 -10.43 -23.73
N ILE A 413 -7.47 -9.09 -23.75
CA ILE A 413 -7.70 -8.21 -22.60
C ILE A 413 -8.79 -7.21 -22.95
N MET A 414 -9.96 -7.33 -22.33
CA MET A 414 -11.16 -6.54 -22.61
C MET A 414 -11.58 -5.71 -21.39
N ILE A 415 -12.47 -4.74 -21.57
CA ILE A 415 -12.99 -3.90 -20.48
C ILE A 415 -14.30 -4.47 -19.93
N ALA A 416 -14.32 -4.75 -18.63
CA ALA A 416 -15.50 -5.21 -17.90
C ALA A 416 -16.52 -4.07 -17.71
N PRO A 417 -17.82 -4.38 -17.57
CA PRO A 417 -18.82 -3.37 -17.27
C PRO A 417 -18.65 -2.86 -15.83
N THR A 418 -18.40 -1.55 -15.69
CA THR A 418 -18.48 -0.81 -14.42
C THR A 418 -19.55 0.27 -14.54
N ALA A 419 -20.17 0.64 -13.42
CA ALA A 419 -21.26 1.62 -13.38
C ALA A 419 -20.75 3.04 -13.12
N PHE A 420 -21.52 4.04 -13.54
CA PHE A 420 -21.38 5.45 -13.16
C PHE A 420 -20.01 6.10 -13.43
N GLN A 421 -19.34 5.81 -14.55
CA GLN A 421 -17.94 6.23 -14.76
C GLN A 421 -17.75 7.76 -14.75
N LYS A 422 -18.79 8.56 -15.00
CA LYS A 422 -18.72 10.03 -14.85
C LYS A 422 -18.51 10.51 -13.42
N MET A 423 -18.70 9.66 -12.40
CA MET A 423 -18.24 9.93 -11.04
C MET A 423 -16.70 9.88 -10.91
N ALA A 424 -16.02 9.15 -11.80
CA ALA A 424 -14.57 9.04 -11.80
C ALA A 424 -13.92 10.20 -12.57
N HIS A 425 -14.47 10.54 -13.73
CA HIS A 425 -13.96 11.61 -14.60
C HIS A 425 -15.11 12.17 -15.47
N PRO A 426 -15.17 13.48 -15.79
CA PRO A 426 -16.26 14.07 -16.58
C PRO A 426 -16.60 13.34 -17.89
N ASP A 427 -15.57 12.90 -18.63
CA ASP A 427 -15.76 12.12 -19.87
C ASP A 427 -16.35 10.71 -19.63
N GLY A 428 -16.19 10.14 -18.44
CA GLY A 428 -16.74 8.85 -18.06
C GLY A 428 -16.54 7.75 -19.12
N GLU A 429 -17.66 7.17 -19.55
CA GLU A 429 -17.69 6.10 -20.53
C GLU A 429 -17.23 6.52 -21.94
N TYR A 430 -17.25 7.81 -22.29
CA TYR A 430 -16.73 8.28 -23.58
C TYR A 430 -15.21 8.04 -23.68
N ALA A 431 -14.47 8.43 -22.64
CA ALA A 431 -13.03 8.22 -22.55
C ALA A 431 -12.68 6.72 -22.60
N THR A 432 -13.41 5.90 -21.85
CA THR A 432 -13.24 4.44 -21.85
C THR A 432 -13.52 3.83 -23.23
N ALA A 433 -14.54 4.30 -23.94
CA ALA A 433 -14.88 3.81 -25.27
C ALA A 433 -13.81 4.16 -26.30
N ARG A 434 -13.33 5.41 -26.32
CA ARG A 434 -12.24 5.83 -27.21
C ARG A 434 -10.94 5.07 -26.92
N ALA A 435 -10.61 4.86 -25.65
CA ALA A 435 -9.43 4.08 -25.25
C ALA A 435 -9.53 2.60 -25.69
N ALA A 436 -10.68 1.96 -25.52
CA ALA A 436 -10.89 0.58 -25.95
C ALA A 436 -10.79 0.43 -27.49
N SER A 437 -11.42 1.34 -28.24
CA SER A 437 -11.32 1.37 -29.69
C SER A 437 -9.88 1.61 -30.16
N ALA A 438 -9.16 2.55 -29.57
CA ALA A 438 -7.76 2.83 -29.89
C ALA A 438 -6.84 1.64 -29.59
N ALA A 439 -7.10 0.90 -28.52
CA ALA A 439 -6.39 -0.33 -28.19
C ALA A 439 -6.80 -1.53 -29.07
N GLY A 440 -7.84 -1.40 -29.89
CA GLY A 440 -8.35 -2.50 -30.72
C GLY A 440 -8.96 -3.65 -29.93
N THR A 441 -9.61 -3.36 -28.79
CA THR A 441 -10.24 -4.36 -27.91
C THR A 441 -11.72 -4.05 -27.63
N ILE A 442 -12.39 -4.97 -26.93
CA ILE A 442 -13.81 -4.88 -26.61
C ILE A 442 -14.03 -4.07 -25.32
N MET A 443 -15.01 -3.17 -25.36
CA MET A 443 -15.59 -2.54 -24.17
C MET A 443 -16.96 -3.16 -23.87
N THR A 444 -17.19 -3.59 -22.63
CA THR A 444 -18.53 -3.92 -22.15
C THR A 444 -19.11 -2.71 -21.41
N LEU A 445 -20.17 -2.11 -21.94
CA LEU A 445 -20.87 -0.99 -21.31
C LEU A 445 -21.86 -1.51 -20.26
N SER A 446 -21.92 -0.87 -19.09
CA SER A 446 -22.91 -1.19 -18.06
C SER A 446 -24.30 -0.66 -18.44
N SER A 447 -25.36 -1.41 -18.10
CA SER A 447 -26.72 -0.84 -18.13
C SER A 447 -26.83 0.38 -17.21
N TRP A 448 -26.02 0.42 -16.14
CA TRP A 448 -25.94 1.53 -15.17
C TRP A 448 -24.89 2.59 -15.53
N ALA A 449 -24.56 2.73 -16.82
CA ALA A 449 -23.64 3.77 -17.28
C ALA A 449 -24.25 5.18 -17.16
N THR A 450 -23.38 6.16 -16.96
CA THR A 450 -23.67 7.61 -17.00
C THR A 450 -23.61 8.22 -18.39
N SER A 451 -23.51 7.35 -19.40
CA SER A 451 -23.60 7.67 -20.83
C SER A 451 -24.38 6.53 -21.49
N SER A 452 -25.30 6.87 -22.40
CA SER A 452 -26.12 5.89 -23.09
C SER A 452 -25.33 5.08 -24.13
N VAL A 453 -25.93 4.00 -24.63
CA VAL A 453 -25.38 3.20 -25.72
C VAL A 453 -25.10 4.03 -26.98
N GLU A 454 -25.97 4.97 -27.35
CA GLU A 454 -25.76 5.83 -28.53
C GLU A 454 -24.72 6.93 -28.30
N GLU A 455 -24.66 7.51 -27.09
CA GLU A 455 -23.59 8.43 -26.69
C GLU A 455 -22.22 7.75 -26.81
N VAL A 456 -22.12 6.52 -26.29
CA VAL A 456 -20.90 5.72 -26.39
C VAL A 456 -20.60 5.32 -27.84
N ALA A 457 -21.60 4.96 -28.64
CA ALA A 457 -21.41 4.65 -30.06
C ALA A 457 -20.93 5.88 -30.87
N SER A 458 -21.35 7.09 -30.50
CA SER A 458 -20.96 8.34 -31.16
C SER A 458 -19.46 8.65 -31.07
N THR A 459 -18.74 8.02 -30.12
CA THR A 459 -17.28 8.17 -29.98
C THR A 459 -16.48 7.61 -31.16
N GLY A 460 -17.11 6.78 -32.00
CA GLY A 460 -16.49 6.18 -33.17
C GLY A 460 -16.68 4.66 -33.23
N PRO A 461 -16.13 4.01 -34.29
CA PRO A 461 -16.22 2.56 -34.45
C PRO A 461 -15.50 1.83 -33.31
N GLY A 462 -16.00 0.66 -32.95
CA GLY A 462 -15.45 -0.19 -31.89
C GLY A 462 -16.37 -1.36 -31.59
N ILE A 463 -15.80 -2.51 -31.24
CA ILE A 463 -16.58 -3.68 -30.84
C ILE A 463 -17.00 -3.46 -29.38
N ARG A 464 -18.30 -3.43 -29.13
CA ARG A 464 -18.85 -3.18 -27.79
C ARG A 464 -19.87 -4.23 -27.41
N PHE A 465 -19.81 -4.67 -26.15
CA PHE A 465 -20.83 -5.53 -25.54
C PHE A 465 -21.66 -4.71 -24.54
N PHE A 466 -22.89 -5.12 -24.29
CA PHE A 466 -23.79 -4.42 -23.38
C PHE A 466 -24.15 -5.33 -22.21
N GLN A 467 -23.79 -4.91 -21.00
CA GLN A 467 -24.16 -5.61 -19.79
C GLN A 467 -25.60 -5.29 -19.40
N LEU A 468 -26.35 -6.32 -19.04
CA LEU A 468 -27.76 -6.23 -18.74
C LEU A 468 -28.14 -7.09 -17.52
N TYR A 469 -29.16 -6.63 -16.80
CA TYR A 469 -29.95 -7.45 -15.89
C TYR A 469 -31.32 -7.70 -16.50
N VAL A 470 -31.88 -8.88 -16.27
CA VAL A 470 -33.32 -9.10 -16.55
C VAL A 470 -34.11 -8.46 -15.41
N TYR A 471 -34.53 -7.22 -15.63
CA TYR A 471 -35.36 -6.45 -14.70
C TYR A 471 -36.78 -6.98 -14.62
N LYS A 472 -37.48 -6.74 -13.50
CA LYS A 472 -38.89 -7.13 -13.30
C LYS A 472 -39.77 -6.67 -14.44
N ASP A 473 -39.63 -5.40 -14.84
CA ASP A 473 -40.26 -4.91 -16.05
C ASP A 473 -39.50 -5.42 -17.31
N ARG A 474 -40.04 -6.49 -17.89
CA ARG A 474 -39.50 -7.12 -19.11
C ARG A 474 -39.61 -6.21 -20.33
N ASN A 475 -40.52 -5.22 -20.35
CA ASN A 475 -40.60 -4.23 -21.43
C ASN A 475 -39.40 -3.29 -21.41
N VAL A 476 -38.96 -2.85 -20.23
CA VAL A 476 -37.73 -2.05 -20.09
C VAL A 476 -36.52 -2.82 -20.60
N VAL A 477 -36.41 -4.11 -20.27
CA VAL A 477 -35.33 -4.98 -20.79
C VAL A 477 -35.37 -5.04 -22.32
N ALA A 478 -36.55 -5.24 -22.92
CA ALA A 478 -36.69 -5.27 -24.38
C ALA A 478 -36.37 -3.92 -25.06
N GLN A 479 -36.65 -2.79 -24.40
CA GLN A 479 -36.27 -1.47 -24.89
C GLN A 479 -34.74 -1.27 -24.84
N LEU A 480 -34.10 -1.66 -23.73
CA LEU A 480 -32.64 -1.58 -23.56
C LEU A 480 -31.90 -2.42 -24.60
N VAL A 481 -32.36 -3.66 -24.81
CA VAL A 481 -31.81 -4.58 -25.83
C VAL A 481 -31.90 -3.96 -27.23
N ARG A 482 -33.09 -3.50 -27.64
CA ARG A 482 -33.29 -2.85 -28.95
C ARG A 482 -32.45 -1.58 -29.09
N ARG A 483 -32.28 -0.80 -28.01
CA ARG A 483 -31.43 0.40 -28.02
C ARG A 483 -29.96 0.02 -28.24
N ALA A 484 -29.46 -1.01 -27.58
CA ALA A 484 -28.10 -1.52 -27.76
C ALA A 484 -27.87 -2.07 -29.19
N GLU A 485 -28.81 -2.83 -29.75
CA GLU A 485 -28.74 -3.32 -31.14
C GLU A 485 -28.64 -2.17 -32.14
N ARG A 486 -29.51 -1.14 -32.00
CA ARG A 486 -29.47 0.05 -32.87
C ARG A 486 -28.16 0.83 -32.76
N ALA A 487 -27.56 0.86 -31.58
CA ALA A 487 -26.25 1.47 -31.35
C ALA A 487 -25.07 0.60 -31.84
N GLY A 488 -25.34 -0.57 -32.42
CA GLY A 488 -24.33 -1.43 -33.04
C GLY A 488 -23.56 -2.32 -32.07
N PHE A 489 -24.05 -2.50 -30.84
CA PHE A 489 -23.48 -3.43 -29.88
C PHE A 489 -23.56 -4.87 -30.40
N LYS A 490 -22.61 -5.71 -29.99
CA LYS A 490 -22.33 -7.01 -30.62
C LYS A 490 -22.68 -8.23 -29.77
N ALA A 491 -22.87 -8.06 -28.47
CA ALA A 491 -23.27 -9.13 -27.55
C ALA A 491 -23.91 -8.54 -26.29
N ILE A 492 -24.70 -9.37 -25.59
CA ILE A 492 -25.23 -9.07 -24.26
C ILE A 492 -24.41 -9.82 -23.21
N ALA A 493 -23.89 -9.11 -22.21
CA ALA A 493 -23.34 -9.70 -21.00
C ALA A 493 -24.43 -9.74 -19.92
N LEU A 494 -25.15 -10.86 -19.83
CA LEU A 494 -26.22 -11.04 -18.85
C LEU A 494 -25.62 -11.37 -17.47
N THR A 495 -25.85 -10.49 -16.50
CA THR A 495 -25.42 -10.74 -15.11
C THR A 495 -26.40 -11.66 -14.39
N VAL A 496 -25.91 -12.79 -13.87
CA VAL A 496 -26.71 -13.81 -13.17
C VAL A 496 -26.33 -14.01 -11.69
N ASP A 497 -25.33 -13.29 -11.18
CA ASP A 497 -24.85 -13.37 -9.78
C ASP A 497 -25.48 -12.31 -8.84
N THR A 498 -26.51 -11.59 -9.31
CA THR A 498 -27.17 -10.50 -8.55
C THR A 498 -28.70 -10.65 -8.52
N PRO A 499 -29.26 -11.73 -7.94
CA PRO A 499 -30.70 -11.76 -7.62
C PRO A 499 -31.05 -10.72 -6.53
N ARG A 500 -30.06 -10.35 -5.72
CA ARG A 500 -30.07 -9.23 -4.75
C ARG A 500 -28.69 -8.58 -4.75
N LEU A 501 -28.62 -7.30 -4.40
CA LEU A 501 -27.34 -6.60 -4.23
C LEU A 501 -26.60 -7.14 -3.00
N GLY A 502 -25.30 -7.39 -3.16
CA GLY A 502 -24.39 -7.67 -2.04
C GLY A 502 -24.29 -6.50 -1.07
N ARG A 503 -24.00 -6.81 0.20
CA ARG A 503 -23.90 -5.80 1.27
C ARG A 503 -22.51 -5.17 1.26
N ARG A 504 -22.38 -3.98 0.66
CA ARG A 504 -21.13 -3.21 0.64
C ARG A 504 -21.14 -2.19 1.76
N GLU A 505 -20.51 -2.51 2.88
CA GLU A 505 -20.63 -1.71 4.12
C GLU A 505 -20.13 -0.27 3.97
N SER A 506 -19.11 -0.05 3.14
CA SER A 506 -18.59 1.30 2.89
C SER A 506 -19.64 2.22 2.27
N ASP A 507 -20.48 1.72 1.36
CA ASP A 507 -21.59 2.50 0.79
C ASP A 507 -22.64 2.84 1.84
N ILE A 508 -22.93 1.90 2.75
CA ILE A 508 -23.88 2.11 3.85
C ILE A 508 -23.35 3.18 4.81
N LYS A 509 -22.08 3.06 5.23
CA LYS A 509 -21.39 4.00 6.13
C LYS A 509 -21.28 5.39 5.50
N ASN A 510 -21.01 5.46 4.21
CA ASN A 510 -20.90 6.72 3.46
C ASN A 510 -22.27 7.29 3.03
N ARG A 511 -23.37 6.55 3.23
CA ARG A 511 -24.72 6.89 2.72
C ARG A 511 -24.67 7.22 1.22
N PHE A 512 -24.12 6.28 0.44
CA PHE A 512 -23.88 6.49 -0.98
C PHE A 512 -25.13 6.98 -1.71
N VAL A 513 -24.97 8.08 -2.45
CA VAL A 513 -25.94 8.62 -3.39
C VAL A 513 -25.22 8.97 -4.68
N LEU A 514 -25.91 8.85 -5.82
CA LEU A 514 -25.36 9.31 -7.08
C LEU A 514 -25.23 10.85 -7.02
N PRO A 515 -24.06 11.44 -7.36
CA PRO A 515 -23.89 12.89 -7.36
C PRO A 515 -24.91 13.62 -8.25
N PRO A 516 -25.33 14.85 -7.88
CA PRO A 516 -26.27 15.64 -8.68
C PRO A 516 -25.78 15.83 -10.12
N GLY A 517 -26.71 15.83 -11.08
CA GLY A 517 -26.41 16.02 -12.50
C GLY A 517 -25.88 14.77 -13.22
N LEU A 518 -25.68 13.66 -12.51
CA LEU A 518 -25.42 12.35 -13.12
C LEU A 518 -26.71 11.53 -13.16
N THR A 519 -27.02 10.94 -14.31
CA THR A 519 -28.20 10.10 -14.50
C THR A 519 -27.83 8.75 -15.13
N LEU A 520 -28.71 7.77 -14.98
CA LEU A 520 -28.60 6.48 -15.66
C LEU A 520 -29.09 6.59 -17.11
N LYS A 521 -28.23 7.09 -17.98
CA LYS A 521 -28.57 7.53 -19.35
C LYS A 521 -29.26 6.47 -20.22
N ASN A 522 -29.00 5.19 -19.99
CA ASN A 522 -29.69 4.11 -20.74
C ASN A 522 -31.19 3.99 -20.42
N PHE A 523 -31.63 4.44 -19.24
CA PHE A 523 -33.03 4.41 -18.82
C PHE A 523 -33.77 5.70 -19.14
N GLU A 524 -33.03 6.77 -19.45
CA GLU A 524 -33.61 8.05 -19.86
C GLU A 524 -34.27 7.90 -21.25
N GLY A 525 -35.50 8.39 -21.36
CA GLY A 525 -36.31 8.28 -22.59
C GLY A 525 -36.91 6.90 -22.85
N LEU A 526 -36.85 5.97 -21.88
CA LEU A 526 -37.59 4.71 -21.96
C LEU A 526 -38.97 4.83 -21.30
N ASP A 527 -39.90 3.99 -21.73
CA ASP A 527 -41.16 3.79 -21.01
C ASP A 527 -40.90 2.93 -19.76
N LEU A 528 -40.87 3.56 -18.58
CA LEU A 528 -40.58 2.97 -17.27
C LEU A 528 -41.84 2.66 -16.46
N GLY A 529 -43.04 2.93 -17.00
CA GLY A 529 -44.30 2.86 -16.26
C GLY A 529 -44.46 3.99 -15.23
N LYS A 530 -45.27 3.76 -14.18
CA LYS A 530 -45.49 4.74 -13.10
C LYS A 530 -44.22 4.89 -12.24
N MET A 531 -43.50 6.00 -12.39
CA MET A 531 -42.48 6.43 -11.45
C MET A 531 -43.10 7.44 -10.48
N ASP A 532 -42.83 7.29 -9.18
CA ASP A 532 -43.09 8.37 -8.22
C ASP A 532 -42.11 9.52 -8.51
N GLU A 533 -42.64 10.69 -8.87
CA GLU A 533 -41.88 11.89 -9.22
C GLU A 533 -41.12 12.43 -8.00
N ALA A 534 -39.88 11.98 -7.78
CA ALA A 534 -38.99 12.62 -6.79
C ALA A 534 -37.49 12.40 -7.10
N ASN A 535 -36.86 13.43 -7.69
CA ASN A 535 -35.41 13.72 -7.79
C ASN A 535 -34.50 12.69 -8.51
N ASP A 536 -33.32 13.12 -8.97
CA ASP A 536 -32.32 12.29 -9.69
C ASP A 536 -31.87 11.02 -8.93
N SER A 537 -31.95 11.03 -7.59
CA SER A 537 -31.76 9.85 -6.72
C SER A 537 -32.86 8.78 -6.86
N GLY A 538 -34.03 9.17 -7.38
CA GLY A 538 -35.19 8.32 -7.62
C GLY A 538 -34.95 7.29 -8.71
N LEU A 539 -34.28 7.65 -9.82
CA LEU A 539 -34.00 6.71 -10.91
C LEU A 539 -33.03 5.60 -10.48
N ALA A 540 -31.97 5.92 -9.75
CA ALA A 540 -31.06 4.92 -9.20
C ALA A 540 -31.77 3.96 -8.22
N SER A 541 -32.68 4.51 -7.39
CA SER A 541 -33.49 3.73 -6.45
C SER A 541 -34.51 2.83 -7.18
N TYR A 542 -35.17 3.35 -8.21
CA TYR A 542 -36.08 2.60 -9.07
C TYR A 542 -35.36 1.41 -9.74
N VAL A 543 -34.22 1.67 -10.39
CA VAL A 543 -33.47 0.61 -11.10
C VAL A 543 -32.95 -0.44 -10.11
N ALA A 544 -32.54 -0.05 -8.90
CA ALA A 544 -32.20 -1.01 -7.84
C ALA A 544 -33.41 -1.84 -7.40
N GLY A 545 -34.61 -1.24 -7.32
CA GLY A 545 -35.87 -1.92 -7.03
C GLY A 545 -36.38 -2.83 -8.15
N GLN A 546 -35.92 -2.62 -9.38
CA GLN A 546 -36.25 -3.41 -10.57
C GLN A 546 -35.44 -4.71 -10.68
N ILE A 547 -34.41 -4.94 -9.84
CA ILE A 547 -33.68 -6.20 -9.82
C ILE A 547 -34.66 -7.35 -9.50
N ASP A 548 -34.76 -8.30 -10.41
CA ASP A 548 -35.64 -9.46 -10.29
C ASP A 548 -34.90 -10.60 -9.60
N ARG A 549 -35.44 -11.06 -8.47
CA ARG A 549 -34.88 -12.18 -7.69
C ARG A 549 -35.47 -13.53 -8.09
N THR A 550 -36.44 -13.55 -9.02
CA THR A 550 -37.16 -14.75 -9.46
C THR A 550 -36.55 -15.38 -10.70
N LEU A 551 -35.45 -14.82 -11.20
CA LEU A 551 -34.77 -15.31 -12.39
C LEU A 551 -34.38 -16.78 -12.25
N SER A 552 -34.56 -17.49 -13.35
CA SER A 552 -34.14 -18.87 -13.54
C SER A 552 -33.61 -19.05 -14.96
N TRP A 553 -33.14 -20.26 -15.29
CA TRP A 553 -32.59 -20.55 -16.62
C TRP A 553 -33.60 -20.37 -17.77
N LYS A 554 -34.92 -20.33 -17.49
CA LYS A 554 -35.95 -19.98 -18.49
C LYS A 554 -35.84 -18.52 -18.94
N ASP A 555 -35.37 -17.63 -18.09
CA ASP A 555 -35.24 -16.20 -18.39
C ASP A 555 -34.08 -15.93 -19.34
N VAL A 556 -33.07 -16.82 -19.36
CA VAL A 556 -32.01 -16.82 -20.40
C VAL A 556 -32.63 -17.15 -21.77
N LYS A 557 -33.52 -18.16 -21.84
CA LYS A 557 -34.25 -18.50 -23.07
C LYS A 557 -35.18 -17.39 -23.51
N TRP A 558 -35.87 -16.74 -22.57
CA TRP A 558 -36.70 -15.58 -22.88
C TRP A 558 -35.86 -14.43 -23.45
N LEU A 559 -34.67 -14.14 -22.88
CA LEU A 559 -33.80 -13.10 -23.42
C LEU A 559 -33.36 -13.44 -24.86
N GLN A 560 -33.06 -14.71 -25.16
CA GLN A 560 -32.77 -15.18 -26.53
C GLN A 560 -33.96 -14.99 -27.49
N SER A 561 -35.21 -14.99 -27.01
CA SER A 561 -36.37 -14.77 -27.89
C SER A 561 -36.56 -13.31 -28.32
N ILE A 562 -35.89 -12.35 -27.65
CA ILE A 562 -36.04 -10.92 -27.92
C ILE A 562 -34.79 -10.28 -28.54
N THR A 563 -33.69 -11.03 -28.72
CA THR A 563 -32.47 -10.56 -29.39
C THR A 563 -31.79 -11.68 -30.15
N SER A 564 -31.12 -11.32 -31.25
CA SER A 564 -30.21 -12.24 -31.96
C SER A 564 -28.75 -12.06 -31.54
N MET A 565 -28.44 -11.11 -30.65
CA MET A 565 -27.08 -10.95 -30.14
C MET A 565 -26.65 -12.16 -29.30
N PRO A 566 -25.39 -12.61 -29.43
CA PRO A 566 -24.79 -13.57 -28.52
C PRO A 566 -24.97 -13.17 -27.05
N ILE A 567 -25.37 -14.11 -26.20
CA ILE A 567 -25.53 -13.89 -24.75
C ILE A 567 -24.37 -14.53 -24.01
N LEU A 568 -23.56 -13.71 -23.37
CA LEU A 568 -22.53 -14.10 -22.41
C LEU A 568 -23.14 -14.13 -21.01
N VAL A 569 -23.12 -15.29 -20.34
CA VAL A 569 -23.63 -15.42 -18.97
C VAL A 569 -22.52 -15.09 -17.98
N LYS A 570 -22.68 -13.99 -17.23
CA LYS A 570 -21.69 -13.44 -16.30
C LYS A 570 -22.08 -13.72 -14.85
N GLY A 571 -21.17 -14.38 -14.11
CA GLY A 571 -21.39 -14.71 -12.70
C GLY A 571 -21.33 -16.20 -12.37
N VAL A 572 -20.80 -17.03 -13.29
CA VAL A 572 -20.71 -18.49 -13.12
C VAL A 572 -19.39 -18.83 -12.41
N LEU A 573 -19.46 -19.57 -11.30
CA LEU A 573 -18.28 -20.00 -10.53
C LEU A 573 -18.19 -21.52 -10.34
N THR A 574 -19.16 -22.28 -10.86
CA THR A 574 -19.32 -23.72 -10.60
C THR A 574 -19.47 -24.49 -11.92
N ALA A 575 -19.01 -25.74 -11.95
CA ALA A 575 -19.18 -26.60 -13.13
C ALA A 575 -20.66 -26.92 -13.41
N GLU A 576 -21.50 -26.98 -12.39
CA GLU A 576 -22.95 -27.21 -12.50
C GLU A 576 -23.60 -26.13 -13.36
N ASP A 577 -23.42 -24.86 -12.97
CA ASP A 577 -24.02 -23.75 -13.70
C ASP A 577 -23.34 -23.52 -15.06
N ALA A 578 -22.08 -23.89 -15.21
CA ALA A 578 -21.41 -23.89 -16.52
C ALA A 578 -22.11 -24.84 -17.51
N ARG A 579 -22.43 -26.06 -17.07
CA ARG A 579 -23.16 -27.04 -17.90
C ARG A 579 -24.55 -26.55 -18.24
N ILE A 580 -25.26 -25.97 -17.27
CA ILE A 580 -26.61 -25.45 -17.52
C ILE A 580 -26.56 -24.24 -18.46
N ALA A 581 -25.58 -23.33 -18.32
CA ALA A 581 -25.40 -22.21 -19.23
C ALA A 581 -25.22 -22.67 -20.68
N VAL A 582 -24.41 -23.72 -20.90
CA VAL A 582 -24.24 -24.34 -22.22
C VAL A 582 -25.54 -24.97 -22.72
N GLN A 583 -26.27 -25.72 -21.88
CA GLN A 583 -27.57 -26.31 -22.24
C GLN A 583 -28.62 -25.24 -22.56
N SER A 584 -28.59 -24.11 -21.86
CA SER A 584 -29.43 -22.95 -22.10
C SER A 584 -29.01 -22.15 -23.34
N GLY A 585 -27.94 -22.53 -24.04
CA GLY A 585 -27.52 -21.91 -25.29
C GLY A 585 -26.82 -20.56 -25.10
N ALA A 586 -26.19 -20.33 -23.95
CA ALA A 586 -25.27 -19.20 -23.80
C ALA A 586 -24.21 -19.26 -24.90
N ALA A 587 -23.84 -18.11 -25.46
CA ALA A 587 -22.79 -18.01 -26.46
C ALA A 587 -21.38 -17.99 -25.84
N GLY A 588 -21.30 -17.83 -24.51
CA GLY A 588 -20.07 -17.86 -23.74
C GLY A 588 -20.36 -17.66 -22.26
N ILE A 589 -19.36 -17.94 -21.43
CA ILE A 589 -19.45 -17.86 -19.97
C ILE A 589 -18.39 -16.88 -19.48
N ILE A 590 -18.74 -16.00 -18.55
CA ILE A 590 -17.76 -15.15 -17.86
C ILE A 590 -17.69 -15.60 -16.39
N VAL A 591 -16.57 -16.24 -16.04
CA VAL A 591 -16.22 -16.59 -14.66
C VAL A 591 -15.96 -15.31 -13.89
N SER A 592 -16.91 -14.97 -13.03
CA SER A 592 -17.02 -13.68 -12.37
C SER A 592 -17.62 -13.88 -10.99
N ASN A 593 -17.04 -13.25 -9.98
CA ASN A 593 -17.67 -13.07 -8.66
C ASN A 593 -18.09 -11.61 -8.44
N HIS A 594 -18.43 -10.93 -9.54
CA HIS A 594 -18.81 -9.52 -9.57
C HIS A 594 -17.71 -8.59 -9.03
N GLY A 595 -16.44 -8.97 -9.21
CA GLY A 595 -15.33 -8.27 -8.57
C GLY A 595 -15.38 -8.32 -7.03
N ALA A 596 -15.89 -9.41 -6.46
CA ALA A 596 -16.07 -9.66 -5.04
C ALA A 596 -17.05 -8.70 -4.33
N ARG A 597 -18.13 -8.29 -5.02
CA ARG A 597 -19.10 -7.29 -4.52
C ARG A 597 -20.45 -7.89 -4.14
N GLN A 598 -20.65 -9.18 -4.39
CA GLN A 598 -21.91 -9.88 -4.21
C GLN A 598 -21.87 -10.72 -2.92
N LEU A 599 -21.59 -12.02 -3.02
CA LEU A 599 -21.42 -12.90 -1.86
C LEU A 599 -19.93 -12.95 -1.48
N ASP A 600 -19.58 -12.66 -0.22
CA ASP A 600 -18.22 -12.85 0.29
C ASP A 600 -17.96 -14.35 0.55
N TYR A 601 -16.68 -14.73 0.66
CA TYR A 601 -16.23 -16.13 0.79
C TYR A 601 -16.52 -17.06 -0.41
N VAL A 602 -16.98 -16.51 -1.54
CA VAL A 602 -16.89 -17.25 -2.81
C VAL A 602 -15.43 -17.37 -3.23
N PRO A 603 -15.05 -18.41 -3.99
CA PRO A 603 -13.66 -18.55 -4.43
C PRO A 603 -13.23 -17.36 -5.29
N SER A 604 -11.90 -17.15 -5.36
CA SER A 604 -11.35 -16.30 -6.42
C SER A 604 -11.73 -16.86 -7.78
N THR A 605 -11.96 -15.98 -8.75
CA THR A 605 -12.34 -16.40 -10.11
C THR A 605 -11.26 -17.27 -10.76
N ILE A 606 -9.99 -17.04 -10.46
CA ILE A 606 -8.88 -17.84 -11.00
C ILE A 606 -8.88 -19.29 -10.46
N MET A 607 -9.33 -19.50 -9.22
CA MET A 607 -9.48 -20.85 -8.66
C MET A 607 -10.71 -21.57 -9.23
N ALA A 608 -11.80 -20.85 -9.47
CA ALA A 608 -13.02 -21.40 -10.07
C ALA A 608 -12.89 -21.67 -11.59
N LEU A 609 -11.93 -21.01 -12.25
CA LEU A 609 -11.82 -21.00 -13.71
C LEU A 609 -11.69 -22.40 -14.33
N GLU A 610 -10.75 -23.20 -13.84
CA GLU A 610 -10.44 -24.50 -14.45
C GLU A 610 -11.61 -25.49 -14.33
N GLU A 611 -12.38 -25.39 -13.24
CA GLU A 611 -13.62 -26.16 -13.05
C GLU A 611 -14.68 -25.76 -14.08
N VAL A 612 -14.93 -24.45 -14.26
CA VAL A 612 -15.92 -23.95 -15.23
C VAL A 612 -15.51 -24.25 -16.67
N VAL A 613 -14.23 -24.11 -17.02
CA VAL A 613 -13.69 -24.49 -18.33
C VAL A 613 -13.96 -25.96 -18.64
N LYS A 614 -13.68 -26.86 -17.67
CA LYS A 614 -13.99 -28.29 -17.80
C LYS A 614 -15.50 -28.54 -17.91
N GLY A 615 -16.32 -27.81 -17.15
CA GLY A 615 -17.78 -27.86 -17.22
C GLY A 615 -18.34 -27.44 -18.58
N ALA A 616 -17.71 -26.48 -19.26
CA ALA A 616 -18.12 -26.01 -20.58
C ALA A 616 -17.71 -26.94 -21.73
N GLN A 617 -16.75 -27.85 -21.50
CA GLN A 617 -16.30 -28.88 -22.45
C GLN A 617 -15.91 -28.33 -23.84
N GLY A 618 -15.36 -27.11 -23.90
CA GLY A 618 -14.97 -26.46 -25.15
C GLY A 618 -16.11 -26.08 -26.08
N ARG A 619 -17.38 -26.20 -25.65
CA ARG A 619 -18.55 -25.90 -26.50
C ARG A 619 -18.78 -24.41 -26.70
N VAL A 620 -18.35 -23.59 -25.74
CA VAL A 620 -18.45 -22.13 -25.76
C VAL A 620 -17.18 -21.54 -25.15
N PRO A 621 -16.76 -20.31 -25.54
CA PRO A 621 -15.64 -19.64 -24.89
C PRO A 621 -15.95 -19.31 -23.43
N VAL A 622 -14.96 -19.51 -22.57
CA VAL A 622 -14.99 -19.14 -21.16
C VAL A 622 -14.04 -17.98 -20.94
N PHE A 623 -14.51 -16.90 -20.34
CA PHE A 623 -13.73 -15.72 -19.99
C PHE A 623 -13.60 -15.60 -18.48
N LEU A 624 -12.69 -14.74 -18.01
CA LEU A 624 -12.52 -14.45 -16.59
C LEU A 624 -12.50 -12.94 -16.31
N ASP A 625 -13.13 -12.52 -15.22
CA ASP A 625 -12.89 -11.20 -14.61
C ASP A 625 -12.53 -11.34 -13.11
N GLY A 626 -12.23 -10.22 -12.46
CA GLY A 626 -11.89 -10.21 -11.02
C GLY A 626 -10.39 -10.43 -10.78
N GLY A 627 -9.78 -9.50 -10.04
CA GLY A 627 -8.37 -9.65 -9.63
C GLY A 627 -7.29 -9.35 -10.67
N VAL A 628 -7.53 -9.45 -11.99
CA VAL A 628 -6.48 -9.25 -13.01
C VAL A 628 -5.86 -7.84 -12.95
N ARG A 629 -4.53 -7.74 -12.70
CA ARG A 629 -3.78 -6.46 -12.65
C ARG A 629 -2.41 -6.50 -13.32
N ARG A 630 -1.95 -7.66 -13.75
CA ARG A 630 -0.66 -7.85 -14.41
C ARG A 630 -0.81 -8.64 -15.70
N GLY A 631 0.12 -8.47 -16.64
CA GLY A 631 0.23 -9.35 -17.82
C GLY A 631 0.44 -10.82 -17.43
N THR A 632 1.12 -11.07 -16.31
CA THR A 632 1.25 -12.42 -15.72
C THR A 632 -0.09 -13.01 -15.29
N ASP A 633 -1.03 -12.19 -14.82
CA ASP A 633 -2.36 -12.65 -14.43
C ASP A 633 -3.17 -13.07 -15.66
N VAL A 634 -3.01 -12.34 -16.77
CA VAL A 634 -3.60 -12.66 -18.08
C VAL A 634 -3.09 -14.03 -18.55
N PHE A 635 -1.76 -14.23 -18.57
CA PHE A 635 -1.16 -15.51 -18.99
C PHE A 635 -1.68 -16.68 -18.16
N LYS A 636 -1.74 -16.54 -16.83
CA LYS A 636 -2.22 -17.59 -15.93
C LYS A 636 -3.68 -17.97 -16.21
N ALA A 637 -4.54 -16.98 -16.45
CA ALA A 637 -5.93 -17.23 -16.81
C ALA A 637 -6.05 -17.99 -18.15
N LEU A 638 -5.29 -17.59 -19.17
CA LEU A 638 -5.27 -18.27 -20.47
C LEU A 638 -4.74 -19.71 -20.35
N ALA A 639 -3.67 -19.93 -19.58
CA ALA A 639 -3.11 -21.26 -19.35
C ALA A 639 -4.07 -22.19 -18.58
N LEU A 640 -5.02 -21.65 -17.81
CA LEU A 640 -6.12 -22.39 -17.17
C LEU A 640 -7.34 -22.59 -18.09
N GLY A 641 -7.30 -22.06 -19.32
CA GLY A 641 -8.30 -22.29 -20.36
C GLY A 641 -9.28 -21.15 -20.61
N ALA A 642 -9.04 -19.95 -20.06
CA ALA A 642 -9.80 -18.77 -20.47
C ALA A 642 -9.48 -18.38 -21.92
N ALA A 643 -10.48 -18.02 -22.71
CA ALA A 643 -10.34 -17.46 -24.05
C ALA A 643 -9.92 -15.97 -24.05
N GLY A 644 -10.03 -15.31 -22.90
CA GLY A 644 -9.69 -13.92 -22.67
C GLY A 644 -10.15 -13.46 -21.29
N ILE A 645 -9.74 -12.25 -20.90
CA ILE A 645 -10.09 -11.67 -19.60
C ILE A 645 -10.75 -10.31 -19.73
N PHE A 646 -11.43 -9.88 -18.66
CA PHE A 646 -11.96 -8.54 -18.51
C PHE A 646 -11.37 -7.81 -17.29
N ILE A 647 -11.09 -6.51 -17.44
CA ILE A 647 -10.66 -5.61 -16.35
C ILE A 647 -11.73 -4.57 -16.01
N GLY A 648 -12.07 -4.44 -14.73
CA GLY A 648 -13.06 -3.47 -14.23
C GLY A 648 -12.41 -2.29 -13.50
N ARG A 649 -12.13 -2.46 -12.19
CA ARG A 649 -11.55 -1.42 -11.32
C ARG A 649 -10.34 -0.67 -11.90
N PRO A 650 -9.36 -1.31 -12.59
CA PRO A 650 -8.26 -0.60 -13.23
C PRO A 650 -8.71 0.57 -14.09
N VAL A 651 -9.78 0.40 -14.87
CA VAL A 651 -10.31 1.40 -15.79
C VAL A 651 -10.82 2.62 -15.03
N VAL A 652 -11.68 2.44 -14.03
CA VAL A 652 -12.23 3.59 -13.28
C VAL A 652 -11.18 4.30 -12.43
N PHE A 653 -10.15 3.58 -11.95
CA PHE A 653 -9.06 4.19 -11.21
C PHE A 653 -8.12 5.00 -12.11
N SER A 654 -7.75 4.48 -13.27
CA SER A 654 -6.92 5.21 -14.22
C SER A 654 -7.68 6.35 -14.89
N LEU A 655 -8.98 6.16 -15.14
CA LEU A 655 -9.89 7.20 -15.61
C LEU A 655 -9.97 8.38 -14.61
N ALA A 656 -10.11 8.08 -13.32
CA ALA A 656 -10.06 9.12 -12.28
C ALA A 656 -8.71 9.83 -12.17
N SER A 657 -7.64 9.15 -12.58
CA SER A 657 -6.27 9.67 -12.45
C SER A 657 -5.89 10.56 -13.61
N GLU A 658 -6.13 10.12 -14.85
CA GLU A 658 -5.60 10.73 -16.08
C GLU A 658 -6.61 10.69 -17.24
N GLY A 659 -7.90 10.53 -16.95
CA GLY A 659 -8.95 10.49 -17.97
C GLY A 659 -8.73 9.36 -18.98
N GLU A 660 -8.94 9.65 -20.27
CA GLU A 660 -8.70 8.70 -21.35
C GLU A 660 -7.25 8.22 -21.41
N ALA A 661 -6.27 9.12 -21.18
CA ALA A 661 -4.85 8.78 -21.23
C ALA A 661 -4.51 7.69 -20.19
N GLY A 662 -5.11 7.75 -19.00
CA GLY A 662 -4.93 6.72 -17.98
C GLY A 662 -5.49 5.37 -18.41
N VAL A 663 -6.68 5.33 -19.02
CA VAL A 663 -7.27 4.07 -19.52
C VAL A 663 -6.41 3.49 -20.65
N ARG A 664 -5.93 4.32 -21.58
CA ARG A 664 -4.98 3.90 -22.63
C ARG A 664 -3.70 3.33 -22.01
N LYS A 665 -3.12 4.00 -21.02
CA LYS A 665 -1.89 3.55 -20.34
C LYS A 665 -2.10 2.21 -19.61
N VAL A 666 -3.24 2.00 -18.95
CA VAL A 666 -3.56 0.69 -18.34
C VAL A 666 -3.64 -0.43 -19.39
N LEU A 667 -4.32 -0.19 -20.51
CA LEU A 667 -4.42 -1.18 -21.58
C LEU A 667 -3.06 -1.49 -22.20
N GLN A 668 -2.23 -0.45 -22.40
CA GLN A 668 -0.88 -0.57 -22.92
C GLN A 668 0.03 -1.35 -21.94
N MET A 669 0.06 -0.99 -20.66
CA MET A 669 0.85 -1.71 -19.66
C MET A 669 0.49 -3.19 -19.57
N LEU A 670 -0.81 -3.52 -19.56
CA LEU A 670 -1.23 -4.93 -19.52
C LEU A 670 -0.86 -5.69 -20.79
N ARG A 671 -0.93 -5.02 -21.96
CA ARG A 671 -0.48 -5.56 -23.24
C ARG A 671 1.01 -5.87 -23.20
N ASP A 672 1.84 -4.90 -22.80
CA ASP A 672 3.30 -5.02 -22.81
C ASP A 672 3.79 -6.02 -21.77
N GLU A 673 3.23 -6.00 -20.56
CA GLU A 673 3.53 -7.01 -19.54
C GLU A 673 3.11 -8.41 -19.99
N PHE A 674 2.01 -8.54 -20.73
CA PHE A 674 1.53 -9.84 -21.23
C PHE A 674 2.41 -10.34 -22.37
N GLU A 675 2.79 -9.48 -23.31
CA GLU A 675 3.74 -9.78 -24.38
C GLU A 675 5.08 -10.26 -23.80
N LEU A 676 5.63 -9.53 -22.83
CA LEU A 676 6.85 -9.93 -22.14
C LEU A 676 6.69 -11.27 -21.41
N THR A 677 5.54 -11.51 -20.77
CA THR A 677 5.26 -12.81 -20.12
C THR A 677 5.22 -13.95 -21.13
N MET A 678 4.60 -13.73 -22.30
CA MET A 678 4.59 -14.69 -23.41
C MET A 678 6.01 -14.97 -23.91
N ALA A 679 6.81 -13.92 -24.12
CA ALA A 679 8.20 -14.02 -24.56
C ALA A 679 9.03 -14.88 -23.59
N LEU A 680 9.01 -14.51 -22.30
CA LEU A 680 9.78 -15.22 -21.26
C LEU A 680 9.26 -16.63 -20.98
N SER A 681 8.01 -16.92 -21.33
CA SER A 681 7.43 -18.27 -21.22
C SER A 681 7.67 -19.12 -22.47
N GLY A 682 8.20 -18.56 -23.56
CA GLY A 682 8.44 -19.26 -24.82
C GLY A 682 7.20 -19.44 -25.69
N CYS A 683 6.20 -18.56 -25.56
CA CYS A 683 4.93 -18.61 -26.30
C CYS A 683 4.88 -17.47 -27.35
N ARG A 684 4.71 -17.82 -28.62
CA ARG A 684 4.64 -16.86 -29.74
C ARG A 684 3.20 -16.53 -30.14
N SER A 685 2.24 -17.35 -29.73
CA SER A 685 0.82 -17.11 -29.95
C SER A 685 0.00 -17.58 -28.76
N LEU A 686 -1.27 -17.18 -28.68
CA LEU A 686 -2.16 -17.62 -27.60
C LEU A 686 -2.37 -19.14 -27.58
N SER A 687 -2.36 -19.80 -28.75
CA SER A 687 -2.53 -21.26 -28.84
C SER A 687 -1.33 -22.05 -28.27
N GLU A 688 -0.18 -21.39 -28.11
CA GLU A 688 1.00 -21.99 -27.48
C GLU A 688 0.99 -21.85 -25.96
N ILE A 689 0.10 -21.03 -25.39
CA ILE A 689 -0.09 -20.94 -23.95
C ILE A 689 -0.84 -22.19 -23.48
N THR A 690 -0.10 -23.13 -22.92
CA THR A 690 -0.65 -24.41 -22.41
C THR A 690 -0.66 -24.48 -20.88
N ARG A 691 -1.52 -25.36 -20.35
CA ARG A 691 -1.59 -25.69 -18.92
C ARG A 691 -0.25 -26.10 -18.30
N ASN A 692 0.67 -26.65 -19.10
CA ASN A 692 2.00 -27.07 -18.65
C ASN A 692 2.97 -25.90 -18.37
N HIS A 693 2.66 -24.69 -18.84
CA HIS A 693 3.45 -23.48 -18.55
C HIS A 693 3.18 -22.92 -17.16
N ILE A 694 2.26 -23.50 -16.42
CA ILE A 694 1.95 -23.11 -15.04
C ILE A 694 1.93 -24.33 -14.12
N VAL A 695 2.09 -24.07 -12.83
CA VAL A 695 1.78 -24.99 -11.75
C VAL A 695 0.99 -24.23 -10.70
N THR A 696 -0.09 -24.81 -10.21
CA THR A 696 -0.91 -24.22 -9.16
C THR A 696 -0.65 -24.93 -7.84
N GLU A 697 -0.91 -24.26 -6.71
CA GLU A 697 -0.86 -24.94 -5.40
C GLU A 697 -1.79 -26.15 -5.31
N TRP A 698 -2.92 -26.13 -6.04
CA TRP A 698 -3.90 -27.22 -6.06
C TRP A 698 -3.56 -28.35 -7.04
N ASP A 699 -2.42 -28.29 -7.74
CA ASP A 699 -1.90 -29.40 -8.54
C ASP A 699 -1.21 -30.48 -7.69
N ALA A 700 -0.82 -30.16 -6.44
CA ALA A 700 -0.16 -31.10 -5.56
C ALA A 700 -1.07 -32.29 -5.20
N PRO A 701 -0.56 -33.54 -5.13
CA PRO A 701 -1.36 -34.69 -4.74
C PRO A 701 -1.97 -34.44 -3.36
N ARG A 702 -3.30 -34.63 -3.23
CA ARG A 702 -4.01 -34.61 -1.95
C ARG A 702 -3.44 -35.71 -1.04
N GLY A 703 -2.37 -35.43 -0.31
CA GLY A 703 -1.67 -36.44 0.49
C GLY A 703 -0.37 -36.04 1.16
N LEU A 704 0.25 -34.91 0.81
CA LEU A 704 1.42 -34.40 1.55
C LEU A 704 1.00 -33.22 2.43
N PRO A 705 1.29 -33.24 3.75
CA PRO A 705 0.98 -32.13 4.63
C PRO A 705 1.74 -30.90 4.14
N SER A 706 1.00 -29.80 3.94
CA SER A 706 1.52 -28.48 3.64
C SER A 706 2.70 -28.17 4.59
N ALA A 707 3.91 -28.23 4.04
CA ALA A 707 5.08 -27.69 4.70
C ALA A 707 4.92 -26.17 4.68
N ARG A 708 4.64 -25.58 5.85
CA ARG A 708 4.72 -24.15 6.06
C ARG A 708 6.16 -23.71 5.76
N LEU A 709 6.34 -22.88 4.75
CA LEU A 709 7.55 -22.09 4.51
C LEU A 709 7.18 -20.61 4.55
#